data_AF-A0A2E2VRE3-F1
#
_entry.id   AF-A0A2E2VRE3-F1
#
_cell.length_a   1.000
_cell.length_b   1.000
_cell.length_c   1.000
_cell.angle_alpha   90.00
_cell.angle_beta   90.00
_cell.angle_gamma   90.00
#
_symmetry.space_group_name_H-M   'P 1'
#
loop_
_entity.id
_entity.type
_entity.pdbx_description
1 polymer ?
#
loop_
_entity_poly.entity_id
_entity_poly.type
_entity_poly.pdbx_seq_one_letter_code
_entity_poly.pdbx_strand_id
1 'polypeptide(L)'
;MRANRTGRDMPTFIQSAILLLILIGASATTWANTTSLASSTRIIGGADSLKADWPFMVAITRIAGPATNDGVICGGTLIAPSVVVTAAHCLPYSAKDLKVWVGLWQRSSYLAEAEERYVARVLIHEGYDASIQPKKNDIALLFLDQPSARTPAIIAGIGTETSGKAAGWGTLDSATKVFPDILQEVSLPIVSNEACSNALRVSIEPGMMCAGGELLQDTCTGDSGGPLVIRWKGQIRLAGITSVGPKCGEGKYGIYTRVEQYLLWILNNITTLPVSNAAFIDFESADLTQEAAFGGDGQATNWSIDSAHSLAGGSFSVRSPIGQKDGTRESLRLIADSSSGDELRFGFSTNMLSGAADYFELYIDGRFIESFTGNHSWWSIKRYSLTPGRHEILWTYIKDSFISGTHDGVWLDNISIGPYIPIDSDGDGLSDDQELNIYFSDPLLPDTDGDGLRDGDEVTFGSNPVIYDTDGDGLNDGAEVSTYHSSPINQDSDNDGLRDDVEVLIHLTNPSVWDSDDDGVGDAREVEWGSDPNDATDFPRVKYDQNADGRADIIWRSEVSGSNWYYRMRGSVITNSQPLNHVALTWNMAGRGDFNGDGKSDLLWRNQSSGQNYIYLMNGGLISQAAPLNTIADQSWQVVSIGDYNGDGKDDILWKNVLSGVLWQYQMNGASIHTSHHVTTISDNQWQIVSSRDIDADGKADIILRHTATGVVWQYLMDGHLIRESKQLMSAGSEWQLVIVGDFDGDKDADLLWRNTNDGRNYLYLLDAGVVNWDMRRVISQFSEADWQAVMAGDFDGDSDDDIVWRHFGDGRNYMYLMDGLGFTGKAINIVEDLSWQVVR
;
A
#
# COMPACT_ATOMS: atom_id res chain seq x y z
N MET A 1 -17.18 46.02 -44.04
CA MET A 1 -17.38 47.48 -44.12
C MET A 1 -17.64 48.04 -42.70
N ARG A 2 -17.96 49.34 -42.53
CA ARG A 2 -18.28 49.95 -41.22
C ARG A 2 -19.45 49.20 -40.54
N ALA A 3 -19.53 48.89 -39.24
CA ALA A 3 -19.04 49.50 -37.98
C ALA A 3 -19.86 50.70 -37.45
N ASN A 4 -19.90 50.84 -36.10
CA ASN A 4 -20.58 51.85 -35.24
C ASN A 4 -21.94 51.42 -34.65
N ARG A 5 -22.38 51.84 -33.43
CA ARG A 5 -21.77 52.58 -32.27
C ARG A 5 -22.71 52.45 -31.04
N THR A 6 -22.37 52.74 -29.77
CA THR A 6 -21.18 52.62 -28.89
C THR A 6 -21.56 53.21 -27.52
N GLY A 7 -21.04 52.67 -26.40
CA GLY A 7 -20.66 53.47 -25.23
C GLY A 7 -21.15 52.97 -23.86
N ARG A 8 -20.60 53.49 -22.75
CA ARG A 8 -19.33 54.22 -22.55
C ARG A 8 -19.09 54.43 -21.04
N ASP A 9 -17.82 54.40 -20.58
CA ASP A 9 -17.31 55.29 -19.52
C ASP A 9 -15.76 55.33 -19.50
N MET A 10 -15.15 56.17 -18.64
CA MET A 10 -13.75 56.65 -18.69
C MET A 10 -13.35 57.34 -17.34
N PRO A 11 -12.12 57.90 -17.09
CA PRO A 11 -10.83 57.89 -17.83
C PRO A 11 -9.53 57.74 -16.94
N THR A 12 -8.34 58.10 -17.49
CA THR A 12 -7.05 58.53 -16.84
C THR A 12 -6.00 57.49 -16.34
N PHE A 13 -4.65 57.70 -16.42
CA PHE A 13 -3.73 58.45 -17.34
C PHE A 13 -2.22 58.06 -17.09
N ILE A 14 -1.41 57.78 -18.15
CA ILE A 14 0.10 57.90 -18.29
C ILE A 14 1.16 56.93 -17.62
N GLN A 15 1.98 56.29 -18.50
CA GLN A 15 3.43 55.88 -18.51
C GLN A 15 4.13 54.84 -17.55
N SER A 16 4.55 53.70 -18.16
CA SER A 16 5.90 53.02 -18.09
C SER A 16 6.34 52.11 -16.89
N ALA A 17 7.36 51.20 -16.95
CA ALA A 17 7.96 50.31 -18.00
C ALA A 17 9.19 49.47 -17.48
N ILE A 18 9.57 48.34 -18.16
CA ILE A 18 10.97 47.78 -18.37
C ILE A 18 11.68 47.06 -17.16
N LEU A 19 12.48 45.95 -17.22
CA LEU A 19 13.02 45.01 -18.26
C LEU A 19 13.65 43.68 -17.67
N LEU A 20 13.76 42.57 -18.47
CA LEU A 20 14.72 41.41 -18.44
C LEU A 20 14.71 40.43 -17.21
N LEU A 21 15.03 39.11 -17.26
CA LEU A 21 15.55 38.09 -18.23
C LEU A 21 14.57 36.87 -18.35
N ILE A 22 14.64 35.81 -19.21
CA ILE A 22 15.58 35.16 -20.18
C ILE A 22 16.48 34.00 -19.61
N LEU A 23 16.61 32.77 -20.17
CA LEU A 23 15.74 31.85 -20.97
C LEU A 23 16.41 30.44 -21.18
N ILE A 24 15.60 29.37 -21.32
CA ILE A 24 15.73 28.06 -22.06
C ILE A 24 17.11 27.54 -22.61
N GLY A 25 17.36 26.21 -22.58
CA GLY A 25 18.26 25.52 -23.55
C GLY A 25 18.52 24.00 -23.33
N ALA A 26 18.49 23.16 -24.38
CA ALA A 26 18.50 21.68 -24.28
C ALA A 26 19.67 20.94 -25.01
N SER A 27 19.99 19.73 -24.52
CA SER A 27 20.47 18.50 -25.21
C SER A 27 21.81 18.38 -26.01
N ALA A 28 22.34 17.14 -25.99
CA ALA A 28 23.13 16.42 -27.03
C ALA A 28 24.70 16.37 -27.02
N THR A 29 25.22 15.25 -26.48
CA THR A 29 26.23 14.30 -27.08
C THR A 29 27.65 14.69 -27.61
N THR A 30 28.65 13.92 -27.13
CA THR A 30 29.78 13.23 -27.85
C THR A 30 31.22 13.84 -28.06
N TRP A 31 32.20 13.21 -27.39
CA TRP A 31 33.65 12.94 -27.65
C TRP A 31 34.68 14.04 -28.06
N ALA A 32 35.72 14.23 -27.22
CA ALA A 32 37.12 14.57 -27.57
C ALA A 32 38.10 14.16 -26.43
N ASN A 33 39.43 14.23 -26.61
CA ASN A 33 40.39 13.41 -25.84
C ASN A 33 41.59 14.13 -25.15
N THR A 34 42.12 13.50 -24.08
CA THR A 34 43.49 13.55 -23.48
C THR A 34 44.10 14.80 -22.79
N THR A 35 44.32 14.66 -21.46
CA THR A 35 45.50 15.08 -20.62
C THR A 35 45.81 16.59 -20.37
N SER A 36 46.42 17.01 -19.24
CA SER A 36 47.24 16.30 -18.22
C SER A 36 47.02 16.75 -16.75
N LEU A 37 47.47 15.92 -15.78
CA LEU A 37 47.20 15.98 -14.33
C LEU A 37 47.92 17.09 -13.52
N ALA A 38 47.27 17.52 -12.43
CA ALA A 38 47.81 17.57 -11.05
C ALA A 38 46.63 17.80 -10.06
N SER A 39 46.24 17.02 -9.04
CA SER A 39 46.71 15.80 -8.32
C SER A 39 46.84 16.08 -6.82
N SER A 40 45.73 15.87 -6.09
CA SER A 40 45.69 15.45 -4.67
C SER A 40 44.32 14.79 -4.44
N THR A 41 44.17 13.46 -4.51
CA THR A 41 44.29 12.53 -3.37
C THR A 41 43.42 12.94 -2.17
N ARG A 42 42.44 12.15 -1.70
CA ARG A 42 42.17 10.70 -1.90
C ARG A 42 40.66 10.44 -1.68
N ILE A 43 39.94 9.91 -2.66
CA ILE A 43 38.52 9.47 -2.51
C ILE A 43 38.44 7.96 -2.74
N ILE A 44 38.08 7.23 -1.67
CA ILE A 44 37.27 5.99 -1.63
C ILE A 44 36.61 6.03 -0.25
N GLY A 45 35.29 5.79 -0.16
CA GLY A 45 34.54 5.82 1.10
C GLY A 45 33.97 7.20 1.45
N GLY A 46 34.48 7.81 2.51
CA GLY A 46 33.93 9.06 3.09
C GLY A 46 34.78 10.31 2.87
N ALA A 47 34.40 11.38 3.57
CA ALA A 47 35.12 12.65 3.66
C ALA A 47 35.19 13.15 5.11
N ASP A 48 36.15 14.04 5.41
CA ASP A 48 36.29 14.71 6.71
C ASP A 48 34.98 15.43 7.11
N SER A 49 34.37 15.04 8.23
CA SER A 49 33.17 15.73 8.75
C SER A 49 33.54 17.13 9.26
N LEU A 50 32.59 18.08 9.25
CA LEU A 50 32.83 19.34 9.95
C LEU A 50 32.80 19.11 11.47
N LYS A 51 33.51 19.97 12.18
CA LYS A 51 33.62 19.91 13.63
C LYS A 51 32.27 20.26 14.28
N ALA A 52 31.77 19.34 15.10
CA ALA A 52 30.47 19.38 15.78
C ALA A 52 29.22 19.06 14.94
N ASP A 53 29.35 18.54 13.71
CA ASP A 53 28.22 17.95 12.98
C ASP A 53 27.63 16.71 13.69
N TRP A 54 28.46 15.99 14.45
CA TRP A 54 28.16 14.71 15.09
C TRP A 54 28.35 14.76 16.62
N PRO A 55 27.57 15.56 17.37
CA PRO A 55 27.80 15.82 18.80
C PRO A 55 27.62 14.58 19.69
N PHE A 56 26.79 13.63 19.24
CA PHE A 56 26.48 12.36 19.91
C PHE A 56 27.46 11.23 19.58
N MET A 57 28.47 11.46 18.73
CA MET A 57 29.43 10.42 18.34
C MET A 57 30.30 10.00 19.51
N VAL A 58 30.49 8.70 19.70
CA VAL A 58 31.27 8.12 20.80
C VAL A 58 32.39 7.23 20.27
N ALA A 59 33.59 7.35 20.84
CA ALA A 59 34.68 6.39 20.65
C ALA A 59 34.87 5.55 21.92
N ILE A 60 34.77 4.22 21.80
CA ILE A 60 34.93 3.26 22.90
C ILE A 60 36.40 2.85 22.98
N THR A 61 37.01 2.93 24.18
CA THR A 61 38.44 2.66 24.39
C THR A 61 38.70 1.79 25.63
N ARG A 62 39.84 1.10 25.68
CA ARG A 62 40.26 0.32 26.86
C ARG A 62 41.05 1.19 27.84
N ILE A 63 40.82 0.99 29.15
CA ILE A 63 41.56 1.68 30.21
C ILE A 63 43.02 1.22 30.27
N ALA A 64 43.28 -0.09 30.09
CA ALA A 64 44.60 -0.70 30.18
C ALA A 64 45.35 -0.80 28.82
N GLY A 65 45.23 0.23 27.97
CA GLY A 65 45.94 0.31 26.69
C GLY A 65 47.27 1.09 26.76
N PRO A 66 48.12 1.03 25.72
CA PRO A 66 49.30 1.90 25.60
C PRO A 66 48.86 3.38 25.46
N ALA A 67 49.63 4.29 26.06
CA ALA A 67 49.30 5.72 26.15
C ALA A 67 49.56 6.53 24.85
N THR A 68 49.29 5.93 23.69
CA THR A 68 49.43 6.54 22.35
C THR A 68 48.23 6.14 21.49
N ASN A 69 47.58 7.11 20.85
CA ASN A 69 46.22 6.97 20.33
C ASN A 69 46.10 6.15 19.03
N ASP A 70 45.93 4.83 19.18
CA ASP A 70 45.18 3.99 18.22
C ASP A 70 44.20 3.03 18.96
N GLY A 71 43.93 3.27 20.24
CA GLY A 71 43.17 2.36 21.13
C GLY A 71 41.64 2.43 21.05
N VAL A 72 41.06 2.86 19.93
CA VAL A 72 39.60 2.83 19.70
C VAL A 72 39.20 1.42 19.30
N ILE A 73 38.24 0.84 20.03
CA ILE A 73 37.73 -0.52 19.81
C ILE A 73 36.62 -0.48 18.75
N CYS A 74 35.67 0.43 18.95
CA CYS A 74 34.45 0.61 18.19
C CYS A 74 33.93 2.06 18.35
N GLY A 75 33.00 2.44 17.48
CA GLY A 75 32.11 3.57 17.67
C GLY A 75 30.95 3.27 18.62
N GLY A 76 30.17 4.30 18.91
CA GLY A 76 28.92 4.25 19.65
C GLY A 76 28.14 5.55 19.46
N THR A 77 26.88 5.56 19.88
CA THR A 77 25.98 6.72 19.78
C THR A 77 25.41 7.06 21.15
N LEU A 78 25.62 8.28 21.62
CA LEU A 78 24.93 8.78 22.82
C LEU A 78 23.44 8.94 22.52
N ILE A 79 22.57 8.22 23.24
CA ILE A 79 21.10 8.26 23.05
C ILE A 79 20.35 8.82 24.27
N ALA A 80 20.97 8.81 25.44
CA ALA A 80 20.54 9.57 26.61
C ALA A 80 21.80 10.12 27.34
N PRO A 81 21.69 11.12 28.24
CA PRO A 81 22.87 11.75 28.84
C PRO A 81 23.87 10.79 29.49
N SER A 82 23.40 9.67 30.06
CA SER A 82 24.23 8.62 30.66
C SER A 82 24.18 7.29 29.91
N VAL A 83 23.73 7.24 28.65
CA VAL A 83 23.54 5.98 27.89
C VAL A 83 24.06 6.10 26.47
N VAL A 84 24.95 5.17 26.10
CA VAL A 84 25.50 5.00 24.75
C VAL A 84 25.08 3.64 24.20
N VAL A 85 24.53 3.61 22.99
CA VAL A 85 24.27 2.38 22.25
C VAL A 85 25.43 2.05 21.30
N THR A 86 25.73 0.76 21.14
CA THR A 86 26.79 0.23 20.27
C THR A 86 26.44 -1.20 19.85
N ALA A 87 27.29 -1.85 19.05
CA ALA A 87 27.11 -3.25 18.67
C ALA A 87 27.60 -4.19 19.79
N ALA A 88 26.89 -5.29 20.03
CA ALA A 88 27.25 -6.28 21.06
C ALA A 88 28.65 -6.89 20.83
N HIS A 89 29.04 -7.13 19.58
CA HIS A 89 30.36 -7.68 19.23
C HIS A 89 31.54 -6.78 19.64
N CYS A 90 31.30 -5.50 19.93
CA CYS A 90 32.31 -4.57 20.42
C CYS A 90 32.70 -4.79 21.89
N LEU A 91 31.94 -5.60 22.65
CA LEU A 91 32.00 -5.67 24.11
C LEU A 91 32.42 -7.03 24.71
N PRO A 92 33.51 -7.69 24.26
CA PRO A 92 34.08 -8.85 24.94
C PRO A 92 34.87 -8.46 26.22
N TYR A 93 34.51 -7.34 26.85
CA TYR A 93 35.24 -6.68 27.94
C TYR A 93 34.28 -6.26 29.05
N SER A 94 34.74 -6.25 30.31
CA SER A 94 33.89 -5.79 31.41
C SER A 94 33.76 -4.27 31.43
N ALA A 95 32.72 -3.73 32.05
CA ALA A 95 32.56 -2.29 32.29
C ALA A 95 33.82 -1.64 32.89
N LYS A 96 34.51 -2.36 33.79
CA LYS A 96 35.73 -1.91 34.49
C LYS A 96 36.98 -1.86 33.60
N ASP A 97 36.93 -2.39 32.38
CA ASP A 97 38.00 -2.32 31.38
C ASP A 97 37.81 -1.17 30.38
N LEU A 98 36.65 -0.52 30.37
CA LEU A 98 36.16 0.36 29.31
C LEU A 98 35.98 1.82 29.76
N LYS A 99 36.32 2.74 28.85
CA LYS A 99 35.97 4.16 28.96
C LYS A 99 35.64 4.72 27.57
N VAL A 100 34.81 5.75 27.54
CA VAL A 100 34.31 6.36 26.30
C VAL A 100 34.70 7.82 26.17
N TRP A 101 34.78 8.29 24.93
CA TRP A 101 35.02 9.69 24.56
C TRP A 101 33.82 10.20 23.76
N VAL A 102 33.01 11.07 24.38
CA VAL A 102 31.75 11.57 23.81
C VAL A 102 31.98 12.92 23.11
N GLY A 103 31.49 13.05 21.88
CA GLY A 103 31.70 14.23 21.04
C GLY A 103 33.13 14.36 20.50
N LEU A 104 33.85 13.25 20.33
CA LEU A 104 35.17 13.24 19.69
C LEU A 104 35.06 13.56 18.19
N TRP A 105 36.02 14.32 17.66
CA TRP A 105 36.13 14.64 16.23
C TRP A 105 37.53 14.30 15.68
N GLN A 106 38.59 14.83 16.31
CA GLN A 106 39.97 14.53 15.94
C GLN A 106 40.67 13.65 16.98
N ARG A 107 41.17 12.47 16.59
CA ARG A 107 41.79 11.48 17.48
C ARG A 107 43.05 12.01 18.17
N SER A 108 43.83 12.86 17.51
CA SER A 108 45.01 13.52 18.12
C SER A 108 44.66 14.62 19.14
N SER A 109 43.44 15.17 19.10
CA SER A 109 43.00 16.35 19.87
C SER A 109 42.10 16.01 21.07
N TYR A 110 41.81 14.73 21.27
CA TYR A 110 40.82 14.18 22.23
C TYR A 110 40.71 14.90 23.59
N LEU A 111 41.82 15.15 24.31
CA LEU A 111 41.83 15.81 25.62
C LEU A 111 41.33 17.26 25.64
N ALA A 112 41.26 17.93 24.48
CA ALA A 112 40.78 19.30 24.34
C ALA A 112 39.34 19.39 23.82
N GLU A 113 38.73 18.27 23.40
CA GLU A 113 37.51 18.28 22.58
C GLU A 113 36.45 17.26 23.00
N ALA A 114 36.83 16.09 23.51
CA ALA A 114 35.89 15.03 23.87
C ALA A 114 35.68 14.92 25.39
N GLU A 115 34.48 14.52 25.79
CA GLU A 115 34.16 14.24 27.18
C GLU A 115 34.54 12.80 27.53
N GLU A 116 35.52 12.61 28.42
CA GLU A 116 35.85 11.30 29.00
C GLU A 116 34.75 10.86 29.99
N ARG A 117 34.28 9.62 29.88
CA ARG A 117 33.40 8.96 30.86
C ARG A 117 33.79 7.49 31.04
N TYR A 118 33.55 6.94 32.22
CA TYR A 118 33.76 5.51 32.52
C TYR A 118 32.46 4.73 32.32
N VAL A 119 32.55 3.43 32.05
CA VAL A 119 31.38 2.56 31.94
C VAL A 119 31.05 1.98 33.32
N ALA A 120 29.83 2.22 33.80
CA ALA A 120 29.32 1.68 35.07
C ALA A 120 28.66 0.31 34.90
N ARG A 121 27.80 0.15 33.88
CA ARG A 121 27.15 -1.12 33.49
C ARG A 121 27.31 -1.32 31.99
N VAL A 122 27.61 -2.56 31.60
CA VAL A 122 27.43 -3.06 30.23
C VAL A 122 26.16 -3.89 30.24
N LEU A 123 25.33 -3.74 29.22
CA LEU A 123 24.25 -4.67 28.89
C LEU A 123 24.39 -5.08 27.43
N ILE A 124 24.33 -6.38 27.17
CA ILE A 124 24.28 -6.97 25.82
C ILE A 124 22.90 -7.59 25.68
N HIS A 125 22.27 -7.44 24.51
CA HIS A 125 20.95 -8.01 24.23
C HIS A 125 20.91 -9.52 24.53
N GLU A 126 19.88 -9.97 25.24
CA GLU A 126 19.78 -11.32 25.80
C GLU A 126 19.80 -12.39 24.70
N GLY A 127 19.13 -12.11 23.58
CA GLY A 127 19.16 -12.92 22.35
C GLY A 127 20.35 -12.69 21.41
N TYR A 128 21.46 -12.07 21.84
CA TYR A 128 22.65 -11.86 21.00
C TYR A 128 23.37 -13.19 20.71
N ASP A 129 23.48 -13.55 19.43
CA ASP A 129 24.22 -14.75 18.99
C ASP A 129 25.40 -14.38 18.08
N ALA A 130 26.61 -14.58 18.62
CA ALA A 130 27.88 -14.37 17.94
C ALA A 130 28.30 -15.54 17.03
N SER A 131 27.60 -16.69 17.09
CA SER A 131 27.90 -17.89 16.31
C SER A 131 27.25 -17.89 14.91
N ILE A 132 26.15 -17.16 14.76
CA ILE A 132 25.44 -16.95 13.48
C ILE A 132 26.14 -15.84 12.68
N GLN A 133 26.06 -15.90 11.34
CA GLN A 133 26.52 -14.85 10.43
C GLN A 133 25.41 -14.58 9.38
N PRO A 134 24.88 -13.35 9.27
CA PRO A 134 25.20 -12.15 10.06
C PRO A 134 24.88 -12.33 11.55
N LYS A 135 25.49 -11.50 12.42
CA LYS A 135 25.32 -11.61 13.88
C LYS A 135 23.90 -11.20 14.28
N LYS A 136 23.15 -12.10 14.93
CA LYS A 136 21.78 -11.86 15.39
C LYS A 136 21.76 -10.99 16.64
N ASN A 137 20.84 -10.02 16.70
CA ASN A 137 20.66 -9.09 17.83
C ASN A 137 21.96 -8.40 18.28
N ASP A 138 22.76 -7.91 17.33
CA ASP A 138 24.07 -7.31 17.59
C ASP A 138 23.95 -5.86 18.10
N ILE A 139 23.40 -5.71 19.32
CA ILE A 139 23.15 -4.43 20.00
C ILE A 139 23.46 -4.53 21.50
N ALA A 140 23.99 -3.44 22.06
CA ALA A 140 24.34 -3.33 23.47
C ALA A 140 24.25 -1.88 23.98
N LEU A 141 24.00 -1.74 25.28
CA LEU A 141 23.98 -0.46 26.01
C LEU A 141 25.18 -0.35 26.96
N LEU A 142 25.80 0.82 26.96
CA LEU A 142 26.80 1.26 27.93
C LEU A 142 26.19 2.37 28.80
N PHE A 143 26.05 2.09 30.08
CA PHE A 143 25.63 3.08 31.07
C PHE A 143 26.87 3.77 31.65
N LEU A 144 26.88 5.09 31.59
CA LEU A 144 28.02 5.92 31.97
C LEU A 144 28.03 6.20 33.48
N ASP A 145 29.23 6.38 34.04
CA ASP A 145 29.43 6.72 35.45
C ASP A 145 28.91 8.11 35.82
N GLN A 146 28.90 9.04 34.86
CA GLN A 146 28.39 10.40 34.96
C GLN A 146 27.74 10.83 33.63
N PRO A 147 26.69 11.68 33.64
CA PRO A 147 26.07 12.17 32.42
C PRO A 147 27.03 13.01 31.57
N SER A 148 26.87 12.98 30.24
CA SER A 148 27.53 13.88 29.30
C SER A 148 26.74 15.19 29.13
N ALA A 149 27.46 16.28 28.83
CA ALA A 149 26.86 17.56 28.43
C ALA A 149 26.65 17.65 26.90
N ARG A 150 27.00 16.61 26.13
CA ARG A 150 26.71 16.50 24.71
C ARG A 150 25.24 16.19 24.45
N THR A 151 24.70 16.75 23.37
CA THR A 151 23.33 16.47 22.89
C THR A 151 23.26 15.01 22.38
N PRO A 152 22.37 14.16 22.92
CA PRO A 152 22.15 12.82 22.39
C PRO A 152 21.51 12.81 20.99
N ALA A 153 21.63 11.69 20.28
CA ALA A 153 20.88 11.43 19.07
C ALA A 153 19.41 11.14 19.40
N ILE A 154 18.50 11.62 18.54
CA ILE A 154 17.10 11.19 18.52
C ILE A 154 17.07 9.79 17.86
N ILE A 155 16.33 8.83 18.40
CA ILE A 155 16.17 7.51 17.76
C ILE A 155 15.13 7.63 16.62
N ALA A 156 15.31 6.87 15.54
CA ALA A 156 14.30 6.78 14.48
C ALA A 156 13.04 6.06 14.97
N GLY A 157 11.88 6.51 14.49
CA GLY A 157 10.67 5.68 14.43
C GLY A 157 10.47 5.23 12.98
N ILE A 158 9.52 4.32 12.77
CA ILE A 158 9.22 3.67 11.49
C ILE A 158 9.18 4.71 10.35
N GLY A 159 9.93 4.46 9.27
CA GLY A 159 10.04 5.41 8.17
C GLY A 159 10.70 4.86 6.90
N THR A 160 10.15 5.24 5.75
CA THR A 160 10.52 4.79 4.39
C THR A 160 11.71 5.56 3.78
N GLU A 161 12.69 5.93 4.61
CA GLU A 161 13.83 6.76 4.19
C GLU A 161 14.82 5.98 3.30
N THR A 162 15.03 6.43 2.07
CA THR A 162 15.83 5.75 1.05
C THR A 162 17.34 6.01 1.14
N SER A 163 17.80 6.84 2.07
CA SER A 163 19.23 7.10 2.29
C SER A 163 19.56 7.55 3.71
N GLY A 164 20.77 7.24 4.16
CA GLY A 164 21.31 7.68 5.44
C GLY A 164 22.76 8.15 5.32
N LYS A 165 23.33 8.61 6.45
CA LYS A 165 24.76 8.87 6.61
C LYS A 165 25.36 7.97 7.69
N ALA A 166 26.48 7.34 7.40
CA ALA A 166 27.31 6.68 8.40
C ALA A 166 28.51 7.56 8.76
N ALA A 167 29.01 7.46 9.99
CA ALA A 167 30.21 8.20 10.43
C ALA A 167 31.08 7.39 11.39
N GLY A 168 32.40 7.59 11.31
CA GLY A 168 33.37 6.88 12.14
C GLY A 168 34.83 7.16 11.82
N TRP A 169 35.72 6.39 12.46
CA TRP A 169 37.17 6.42 12.27
C TRP A 169 37.71 5.09 11.72
N GLY A 170 36.86 4.31 11.04
CA GLY A 170 37.25 3.07 10.37
C GLY A 170 38.31 3.28 9.31
N THR A 171 39.01 2.20 8.96
CA THR A 171 40.13 2.32 8.03
C THR A 171 39.66 2.65 6.61
N LEU A 172 40.27 3.66 5.98
CA LEU A 172 39.99 4.06 4.60
C LEU A 172 40.44 3.02 3.54
N ASP A 173 41.05 1.91 3.98
CA ASP A 173 41.54 0.81 3.14
C ASP A 173 41.90 -0.41 4.00
N SER A 174 41.16 -1.51 3.85
CA SER A 174 41.36 -2.75 4.61
C SER A 174 42.75 -3.37 4.43
N ALA A 175 43.48 -3.05 3.35
CA ALA A 175 44.82 -3.57 3.08
C ALA A 175 45.92 -2.78 3.81
N THR A 176 45.79 -1.45 3.92
CA THR A 176 46.79 -0.62 4.62
C THR A 176 46.50 -0.35 6.09
N LYS A 177 45.26 -0.55 6.56
CA LYS A 177 44.84 -0.33 7.97
C LYS A 177 45.18 1.06 8.51
N VAL A 178 45.16 2.06 7.64
CA VAL A 178 45.31 3.47 8.03
C VAL A 178 43.97 3.98 8.55
N PHE A 179 43.92 4.33 9.84
CA PHE A 179 42.76 4.96 10.47
C PHE A 179 42.88 6.50 10.35
N PRO A 180 41.86 7.20 9.84
CA PRO A 180 41.86 8.66 9.71
C PRO A 180 41.95 9.33 11.09
N ASP A 181 42.59 10.49 11.18
CA ASP A 181 42.68 11.26 12.42
C ASP A 181 41.40 12.09 12.67
N ILE A 182 40.79 12.61 11.60
CA ILE A 182 39.52 13.34 11.61
C ILE A 182 38.36 12.35 11.36
N LEU A 183 37.24 12.53 12.06
CA LEU A 183 36.00 11.78 11.86
C LEU A 183 35.57 11.84 10.39
N GLN A 184 35.30 10.69 9.78
CA GLN A 184 34.79 10.59 8.42
C GLN A 184 33.27 10.46 8.44
N GLU A 185 32.61 10.97 7.39
CA GLU A 185 31.23 10.64 7.08
C GLU A 185 31.05 10.21 5.61
N VAL A 186 30.06 9.36 5.37
CA VAL A 186 29.66 8.87 4.04
C VAL A 186 28.13 8.82 3.94
N SER A 187 27.57 9.24 2.80
CA SER A 187 26.15 9.02 2.49
C SER A 187 25.99 7.64 1.85
N LEU A 188 24.97 6.89 2.23
CA LEU A 188 24.69 5.55 1.70
C LEU A 188 23.20 5.42 1.38
N PRO A 189 22.81 4.86 0.22
CA PRO A 189 21.42 4.47 -0.01
C PRO A 189 21.04 3.32 0.92
N ILE A 190 19.82 3.32 1.41
CA ILE A 190 19.24 2.24 2.24
C ILE A 190 18.46 1.31 1.29
N VAL A 191 18.57 0.00 1.48
CA VAL A 191 17.95 -1.02 0.62
C VAL A 191 17.11 -2.01 1.42
N SER A 192 16.15 -2.66 0.76
CA SER A 192 15.29 -3.67 1.40
C SER A 192 16.11 -4.87 1.88
N ASN A 193 15.62 -5.53 2.94
CA ASN A 193 16.26 -6.73 3.49
C ASN A 193 16.31 -7.86 2.45
N GLU A 194 15.30 -7.96 1.58
CA GLU A 194 15.17 -8.94 0.52
C GLU A 194 16.19 -8.70 -0.62
N ALA A 195 16.29 -7.47 -1.16
CA ALA A 195 17.33 -7.11 -2.13
C ALA A 195 18.76 -7.29 -1.56
N CYS A 196 18.94 -7.01 -0.27
CA CYS A 196 20.21 -7.25 0.43
C CYS A 196 20.53 -8.75 0.59
N SER A 197 19.54 -9.54 0.99
CA SER A 197 19.62 -11.00 1.14
C SER A 197 20.01 -11.66 -0.18
N ASN A 198 19.33 -11.31 -1.27
CA ASN A 198 19.60 -11.82 -2.62
C ASN A 198 21.01 -11.45 -3.13
N ALA A 199 21.47 -10.22 -2.88
CA ALA A 199 22.79 -9.75 -3.32
C ALA A 199 23.95 -10.33 -2.49
N LEU A 200 23.79 -10.45 -1.17
CA LEU A 200 24.83 -10.97 -0.27
C LEU A 200 24.81 -12.49 -0.14
N ARG A 201 23.68 -13.15 -0.47
CA ARG A 201 23.40 -14.59 -0.30
C ARG A 201 23.49 -15.04 1.16
N VAL A 202 22.93 -14.22 2.06
CA VAL A 202 22.79 -14.51 3.50
C VAL A 202 21.42 -14.02 3.96
N SER A 203 20.80 -14.69 4.93
CA SER A 203 19.52 -14.22 5.47
C SER A 203 19.71 -12.89 6.22
N ILE A 204 18.79 -11.94 5.99
CA ILE A 204 18.74 -10.63 6.63
C ILE A 204 17.45 -10.55 7.43
N GLU A 205 17.53 -10.81 8.74
CA GLU A 205 16.36 -10.82 9.63
C GLU A 205 15.73 -9.42 9.79
N PRO A 206 14.46 -9.29 10.23
CA PRO A 206 13.80 -8.00 10.41
C PRO A 206 14.59 -7.00 11.27
N GLY A 207 15.22 -7.45 12.36
CA GLY A 207 16.12 -6.65 13.21
C GLY A 207 17.43 -6.17 12.55
N MET A 208 17.62 -6.46 11.26
CA MET A 208 18.74 -5.98 10.44
C MET A 208 18.23 -5.01 9.36
N MET A 209 19.12 -4.12 8.92
CA MET A 209 18.93 -3.27 7.75
C MET A 209 20.22 -3.19 6.93
N CYS A 210 20.11 -2.84 5.66
CA CYS A 210 21.26 -2.75 4.77
C CYS A 210 21.39 -1.36 4.13
N ALA A 211 22.64 -0.91 3.94
CA ALA A 211 22.94 0.33 3.22
C ALA A 211 24.25 0.20 2.41
N GLY A 212 24.39 0.97 1.33
CA GLY A 212 25.56 0.97 0.45
C GLY A 212 25.30 0.26 -0.87
N GLY A 213 26.25 -0.55 -1.35
CA GLY A 213 26.16 -1.23 -2.65
C GLY A 213 26.65 -0.43 -3.86
N GLU A 214 26.89 0.89 -3.72
CA GLU A 214 27.62 1.65 -4.74
C GLU A 214 29.11 1.32 -4.72
N LEU A 215 29.72 1.24 -5.91
CA LEU A 215 31.16 1.09 -6.04
C LEU A 215 31.88 2.28 -5.38
N LEU A 216 32.82 1.96 -4.48
CA LEU A 216 33.69 2.91 -3.76
C LEU A 216 33.02 3.72 -2.61
N GLN A 217 31.83 3.35 -2.13
CA GLN A 217 31.21 3.92 -0.91
C GLN A 217 30.77 2.79 0.04
N ASP A 218 31.26 2.80 1.30
CA ASP A 218 31.10 1.67 2.22
C ASP A 218 31.41 2.06 3.69
N THR A 219 31.02 1.24 4.67
CA THR A 219 31.53 1.31 6.06
C THR A 219 32.60 0.26 6.32
N CYS A 220 33.57 0.58 7.18
CA CYS A 220 34.86 -0.09 7.21
C CYS A 220 35.24 -0.67 8.57
N THR A 221 36.31 -1.45 8.59
CA THR A 221 36.85 -2.04 9.83
C THR A 221 37.27 -0.92 10.78
N GLY A 222 36.55 -0.77 11.89
CA GLY A 222 36.71 0.31 12.88
C GLY A 222 35.50 1.25 12.99
N ASP A 223 34.53 1.17 12.08
CA ASP A 223 33.23 1.86 12.18
C ASP A 223 32.17 1.03 12.95
N SER A 224 32.49 -0.22 13.31
CA SER A 224 31.67 -1.11 14.15
C SER A 224 31.08 -0.39 15.36
N GLY A 225 29.79 -0.57 15.61
CA GLY A 225 29.06 0.11 16.69
C GLY A 225 28.76 1.60 16.44
N GLY A 226 29.30 2.21 15.37
CA GLY A 226 29.00 3.58 14.97
C GLY A 226 27.60 3.76 14.36
N PRO A 227 27.13 5.02 14.24
CA PRO A 227 25.78 5.34 13.78
C PRO A 227 25.61 5.29 12.25
N LEU A 228 24.43 4.83 11.82
CA LEU A 228 23.78 5.19 10.55
C LEU A 228 22.56 6.07 10.88
N VAL A 229 22.54 7.32 10.37
CA VAL A 229 21.49 8.31 10.65
C VAL A 229 20.72 8.75 9.41
N ILE A 230 19.44 9.03 9.58
CA ILE A 230 18.51 9.57 8.57
C ILE A 230 18.16 11.05 8.87
N ARG A 231 17.56 11.77 7.92
CA ARG A 231 17.19 13.19 8.05
C ARG A 231 15.67 13.45 7.95
N TRP A 232 14.92 12.91 8.91
CA TRP A 232 13.46 13.06 8.95
C TRP A 232 13.01 14.46 9.43
N LYS A 233 12.18 15.15 8.63
CA LYS A 233 11.63 16.51 8.90
C LYS A 233 12.69 17.53 9.40
N GLY A 234 13.92 17.41 8.90
CA GLY A 234 15.06 18.27 9.24
C GLY A 234 15.81 17.90 10.54
N GLN A 235 15.34 16.93 11.30
CA GLN A 235 16.06 16.34 12.44
C GLN A 235 17.00 15.23 11.97
N ILE A 236 18.12 15.04 12.66
CA ILE A 236 18.98 13.86 12.49
C ILE A 236 18.49 12.77 13.45
N ARG A 237 18.25 11.56 12.96
CA ARG A 237 17.78 10.41 13.76
C ARG A 237 18.62 9.15 13.53
N LEU A 238 18.93 8.40 14.58
CA LEU A 238 19.65 7.12 14.51
C LEU A 238 18.71 6.02 13.99
N ALA A 239 19.03 5.45 12.83
CA ALA A 239 18.27 4.36 12.21
C ALA A 239 18.99 3.01 12.31
N GLY A 240 20.33 2.98 12.22
CA GLY A 240 21.13 1.75 12.27
C GLY A 240 22.40 1.85 13.10
N ILE A 241 22.91 0.70 13.54
CA ILE A 241 24.20 0.54 14.24
C ILE A 241 25.09 -0.38 13.41
N THR A 242 26.32 0.03 13.08
CA THR A 242 27.22 -0.75 12.20
C THR A 242 27.57 -2.12 12.80
N SER A 243 27.09 -3.21 12.18
CA SER A 243 27.23 -4.59 12.69
C SER A 243 28.23 -5.43 11.90
N VAL A 244 28.07 -5.50 10.57
CA VAL A 244 28.97 -6.23 9.66
C VAL A 244 29.14 -5.44 8.35
N GLY A 245 30.27 -4.78 8.20
CA GLY A 245 30.68 -4.18 6.92
C GLY A 245 31.33 -5.21 5.97
N PRO A 246 31.34 -4.98 4.65
CA PRO A 246 32.16 -5.70 3.68
C PRO A 246 33.67 -5.46 3.91
N LYS A 247 34.52 -5.94 3.00
CA LYS A 247 35.86 -5.35 2.87
C LYS A 247 35.74 -4.03 2.13
N CYS A 248 36.37 -2.99 2.66
CA CYS A 248 36.25 -1.61 2.19
C CYS A 248 36.35 -1.49 0.66
N GLY A 249 35.26 -1.07 0.02
CA GLY A 249 35.22 -0.80 -1.41
C GLY A 249 35.02 -2.03 -2.31
N GLU A 250 34.59 -3.18 -1.77
CA GLU A 250 34.11 -4.31 -2.60
C GLU A 250 32.79 -4.01 -3.35
N GLY A 251 32.11 -2.90 -3.05
CA GLY A 251 30.88 -2.48 -3.74
C GLY A 251 29.69 -3.37 -3.39
N LYS A 252 29.45 -3.57 -2.08
CA LYS A 252 28.40 -4.42 -1.52
C LYS A 252 27.63 -3.66 -0.44
N TYR A 253 26.52 -4.21 0.02
CA TYR A 253 25.78 -3.67 1.15
C TYR A 253 26.49 -3.98 2.48
N GLY A 254 26.58 -2.98 3.35
CA GLY A 254 26.91 -3.15 4.76
C GLY A 254 25.65 -3.44 5.57
N ILE A 255 25.79 -4.29 6.59
CA ILE A 255 24.70 -4.75 7.46
C ILE A 255 24.77 -4.00 8.79
N TYR A 256 23.63 -3.43 9.17
CA TYR A 256 23.44 -2.66 10.39
C TYR A 256 22.35 -3.30 11.24
N THR A 257 22.48 -3.23 12.56
CA THR A 257 21.38 -3.56 13.48
C THR A 257 20.36 -2.43 13.39
N ARG A 258 19.11 -2.76 13.04
CA ARG A 258 18.02 -1.82 12.75
C ARG A 258 17.41 -1.31 14.05
N VAL A 259 17.66 -0.04 14.40
CA VAL A 259 17.41 0.46 15.77
C VAL A 259 15.93 0.52 16.13
N GLU A 260 15.03 0.76 15.16
CA GLU A 260 13.58 0.82 15.42
C GLU A 260 13.03 -0.50 15.99
N GLN A 261 13.52 -1.66 15.52
CA GLN A 261 13.15 -2.99 15.99
C GLN A 261 13.66 -3.33 17.41
N TYR A 262 14.56 -2.49 17.96
CA TYR A 262 15.02 -2.62 19.34
C TYR A 262 14.58 -1.41 20.19
N LEU A 263 13.67 -0.56 19.73
CA LEU A 263 13.26 0.64 20.46
C LEU A 263 12.69 0.28 21.83
N LEU A 264 11.78 -0.71 21.91
CA LEU A 264 11.25 -1.23 23.18
C LEU A 264 12.36 -1.80 24.07
N TRP A 265 13.24 -2.68 23.54
CA TRP A 265 14.36 -3.23 24.31
C TRP A 265 15.32 -2.14 24.85
N ILE A 266 15.59 -1.10 24.06
CA ILE A 266 16.39 0.06 24.46
C ILE A 266 15.69 0.83 25.59
N LEU A 267 14.40 1.15 25.43
CA LEU A 267 13.62 1.88 26.42
C LEU A 267 13.52 1.10 27.73
N ASN A 268 13.11 -0.17 27.69
CA ASN A 268 12.90 -1.04 28.84
C ASN A 268 14.22 -1.28 29.62
N ASN A 269 15.38 -1.21 28.96
CA ASN A 269 16.68 -1.30 29.63
C ASN A 269 17.26 0.05 30.08
N ILE A 270 16.77 1.18 29.55
CA ILE A 270 17.07 2.51 30.08
C ILE A 270 16.21 2.82 31.32
N THR A 271 14.95 2.35 31.36
CA THR A 271 14.06 2.45 32.52
C THR A 271 14.48 1.51 33.65
N THR A 272 14.88 0.26 33.34
CA THR A 272 15.44 -0.71 34.33
C THR A 272 16.91 -0.45 34.69
N LEU A 273 17.30 0.82 34.79
CA LEU A 273 18.33 1.21 35.74
C LEU A 273 17.81 0.90 37.16
N PRO A 274 18.62 0.29 38.05
CA PRO A 274 18.25 0.18 39.45
C PRO A 274 18.31 1.58 40.08
N VAL A 275 17.19 2.30 40.04
CA VAL A 275 17.02 3.61 40.69
C VAL A 275 17.06 3.40 42.19
N SER A 276 18.25 3.43 42.77
CA SER A 276 18.54 2.99 44.14
C SER A 276 18.01 3.91 45.25
N ASN A 277 16.97 4.70 44.95
CA ASN A 277 16.26 5.64 45.83
C ASN A 277 14.76 5.78 45.46
N ALA A 278 14.25 5.13 44.40
CA ALA A 278 12.82 5.22 44.06
C ALA A 278 11.98 4.56 45.16
N ALA A 279 10.94 5.25 45.64
CA ALA A 279 10.04 4.73 46.65
C ALA A 279 8.74 4.28 45.97
N PHE A 280 8.47 2.97 46.02
CA PHE A 280 7.24 2.34 45.53
C PHE A 280 6.55 1.66 46.72
N ILE A 281 5.25 1.85 46.86
CA ILE A 281 4.41 1.32 47.94
C ILE A 281 3.03 0.99 47.33
N ASP A 282 2.83 -0.29 47.02
CA ASP A 282 1.61 -0.91 46.49
C ASP A 282 0.71 -1.51 47.58
N PHE A 283 1.23 -1.67 48.81
CA PHE A 283 0.51 -2.23 49.97
C PHE A 283 0.15 -3.72 49.85
N GLU A 284 0.89 -4.52 49.07
CA GLU A 284 0.59 -5.94 48.81
C GLU A 284 0.75 -6.91 50.01
N SER A 285 0.89 -6.41 51.24
CA SER A 285 0.75 -7.23 52.45
C SER A 285 -0.14 -6.62 53.52
N ALA A 286 -0.71 -7.51 54.34
CA ALA A 286 -1.60 -7.17 55.46
C ALA A 286 -0.88 -6.49 56.66
N ASP A 287 0.34 -5.98 56.49
CA ASP A 287 1.16 -5.38 57.56
C ASP A 287 1.87 -4.09 57.08
N LEU A 288 1.31 -2.94 57.47
CA LEU A 288 1.86 -1.59 57.24
C LEU A 288 3.31 -1.40 57.73
N THR A 289 3.85 -2.29 58.58
CA THR A 289 5.23 -2.22 59.05
C THR A 289 6.23 -2.96 58.15
N GLN A 290 5.75 -3.72 57.16
CA GLN A 290 6.57 -4.38 56.14
C GLN A 290 6.63 -3.54 54.84
N GLU A 291 5.53 -2.86 54.49
CA GLU A 291 5.40 -2.11 53.22
C GLU A 291 6.08 -0.74 53.18
N ALA A 292 6.50 -0.18 54.32
CA ALA A 292 7.02 1.19 54.33
C ALA A 292 8.02 1.50 55.45
N ALA A 293 9.15 2.10 55.06
CA ALA A 293 10.10 2.74 55.96
C ALA A 293 9.59 4.12 56.46
N PHE A 294 8.40 4.17 57.07
CA PHE A 294 7.80 5.42 57.57
C PHE A 294 8.70 6.11 58.59
N GLY A 295 9.28 7.25 58.17
CA GLY A 295 10.35 7.95 58.87
C GLY A 295 9.94 8.64 60.17
N GLY A 296 9.91 7.88 61.26
CA GLY A 296 10.53 8.28 62.53
C GLY A 296 10.01 9.54 63.23
N ASP A 297 8.70 9.68 63.40
CA ASP A 297 8.07 10.15 64.65
C ASP A 297 6.57 9.84 64.58
N GLY A 298 6.12 8.84 65.35
CA GLY A 298 4.92 8.06 65.05
C GLY A 298 3.59 8.83 65.08
N GLN A 299 3.04 9.16 63.90
CA GLN A 299 1.70 9.76 63.73
C GLN A 299 0.83 9.11 62.64
N ALA A 300 1.21 7.95 62.08
CA ALA A 300 0.37 7.16 61.17
C ALA A 300 -0.45 6.08 61.93
N THR A 301 -0.97 6.38 63.12
CA THR A 301 -1.46 5.34 64.06
C THR A 301 -2.85 4.80 63.79
N ASN A 302 -3.64 5.48 62.94
CA ASN A 302 -5.08 5.25 62.81
C ASN A 302 -5.54 4.84 61.40
N TRP A 303 -4.68 4.92 60.37
CA TRP A 303 -4.94 4.36 59.04
C TRP A 303 -4.68 2.84 59.05
N SER A 304 -5.35 2.08 58.18
CA SER A 304 -5.33 0.61 58.21
C SER A 304 -5.41 -0.01 56.81
N ILE A 305 -4.78 -1.17 56.60
CA ILE A 305 -4.98 -1.96 55.39
C ILE A 305 -6.45 -2.41 55.26
N ASP A 306 -7.01 -2.32 54.04
CA ASP A 306 -8.32 -2.85 53.64
C ASP A 306 -8.12 -3.84 52.48
N SER A 307 -8.68 -5.05 52.61
CA SER A 307 -8.58 -6.14 51.62
C SER A 307 -9.84 -6.30 50.77
N ALA A 308 -10.78 -5.33 50.83
CA ALA A 308 -12.04 -5.36 50.09
C ALA A 308 -12.13 -4.30 48.98
N HIS A 309 -11.13 -3.40 48.90
CA HIS A 309 -11.06 -2.31 47.93
C HIS A 309 -9.59 -2.02 47.58
N SER A 310 -9.03 -2.76 46.63
CA SER A 310 -7.73 -2.49 45.98
C SER A 310 -7.92 -1.91 44.57
N LEU A 311 -6.86 -1.36 44.00
CA LEU A 311 -6.75 -1.07 42.57
C LEU A 311 -6.63 -2.39 41.77
N ALA A 312 -6.88 -2.33 40.46
CA ALA A 312 -6.78 -3.51 39.59
C ALA A 312 -5.38 -4.15 39.69
N GLY A 313 -5.33 -5.48 39.77
CA GLY A 313 -4.11 -6.25 40.03
C GLY A 313 -3.74 -6.45 41.51
N GLY A 314 -4.15 -5.55 42.42
CA GLY A 314 -3.72 -5.56 43.83
C GLY A 314 -4.60 -6.36 44.79
N SER A 315 -4.02 -6.81 45.90
CA SER A 315 -4.65 -7.57 47.00
C SER A 315 -5.18 -6.71 48.14
N PHE A 316 -4.60 -5.52 48.36
CA PHE A 316 -5.00 -4.62 49.45
C PHE A 316 -4.81 -3.14 49.07
N SER A 317 -5.28 -2.22 49.91
CA SER A 317 -4.91 -0.80 49.88
C SER A 317 -4.89 -0.19 51.29
N VAL A 318 -4.38 1.04 51.47
CA VAL A 318 -4.42 1.73 52.78
C VAL A 318 -5.63 2.66 52.90
N ARG A 319 -6.42 2.45 53.95
CA ARG A 319 -7.69 3.16 54.20
C ARG A 319 -7.61 4.11 55.41
N SER A 320 -8.30 5.24 55.29
CA SER A 320 -8.58 6.18 56.38
C SER A 320 -9.39 5.54 57.53
N PRO A 321 -9.17 5.94 58.81
CA PRO A 321 -9.81 5.33 59.98
C PRO A 321 -11.34 5.27 59.92
N ILE A 322 -11.91 4.09 60.23
CA ILE A 322 -13.35 3.84 60.27
C ILE A 322 -14.00 4.49 61.50
N GLY A 323 -15.13 5.17 61.31
CA GLY A 323 -15.92 5.71 62.44
C GLY A 323 -15.31 6.93 63.12
N GLN A 324 -14.56 7.75 62.36
CA GLN A 324 -14.12 9.07 62.78
C GLN A 324 -15.27 9.94 63.31
N LYS A 325 -14.92 10.89 64.18
CA LYS A 325 -15.87 11.83 64.77
C LYS A 325 -15.95 13.10 63.94
N ASP A 326 -17.14 13.66 63.91
CA ASP A 326 -17.45 14.92 63.26
C ASP A 326 -16.41 16.00 63.65
N GLY A 327 -15.71 16.56 62.64
CA GLY A 327 -14.66 17.57 62.81
C GLY A 327 -13.23 17.04 63.06
N THR A 328 -12.94 15.74 62.96
CA THR A 328 -11.55 15.23 63.05
C THR A 328 -10.78 15.37 61.74
N ARG A 329 -9.44 15.39 61.86
CA ARG A 329 -8.48 15.33 60.75
C ARG A 329 -7.49 14.21 61.04
N GLU A 330 -7.24 13.35 60.07
CA GLU A 330 -6.36 12.18 60.17
C GLU A 330 -5.49 12.10 58.91
N SER A 331 -4.17 11.97 59.08
CA SER A 331 -3.20 12.09 57.98
C SER A 331 -2.30 10.87 57.83
N LEU A 332 -2.15 10.38 56.60
CA LEU A 332 -1.06 9.49 56.22
C LEU A 332 0.14 10.36 55.80
N ARG A 333 1.33 10.08 56.35
CA ARG A 333 2.55 10.88 56.17
C ARG A 333 3.70 10.03 55.64
N LEU A 334 4.22 10.39 54.46
CA LEU A 334 5.41 9.79 53.85
C LEU A 334 6.56 10.79 53.87
N ILE A 335 7.80 10.29 54.06
CA ILE A 335 9.02 11.04 53.77
C ILE A 335 9.76 10.28 52.68
N ALA A 336 10.14 10.97 51.61
CA ALA A 336 10.90 10.38 50.50
C ALA A 336 11.97 11.36 50.01
N ASP A 337 12.96 10.83 49.30
CA ASP A 337 14.03 11.59 48.65
C ASP A 337 13.85 11.45 47.12
N SER A 338 14.01 12.54 46.37
CA SER A 338 13.67 12.67 44.94
C SER A 338 14.83 13.21 44.08
N SER A 339 14.82 12.83 42.82
CA SER A 339 15.76 13.21 41.77
C SER A 339 15.14 14.22 40.78
N SER A 340 15.97 14.72 39.85
CA SER A 340 15.54 15.66 38.82
C SER A 340 14.71 14.97 37.73
N GLY A 341 13.39 15.13 37.79
CA GLY A 341 12.44 14.52 36.85
C GLY A 341 11.50 13.49 37.49
N ASP A 342 11.62 13.25 38.80
CA ASP A 342 10.74 12.35 39.52
C ASP A 342 9.35 12.96 39.73
N GLU A 343 8.33 12.10 39.74
CA GLU A 343 6.95 12.46 40.05
C GLU A 343 6.44 11.63 41.23
N LEU A 344 5.62 12.25 42.08
CA LEU A 344 4.72 11.56 42.97
C LEU A 344 3.49 11.09 42.17
N ARG A 345 3.14 9.82 42.27
CA ARG A 345 1.85 9.29 41.81
C ARG A 345 1.20 8.46 42.91
N PHE A 346 -0.12 8.37 42.84
CA PHE A 346 -0.93 7.46 43.65
C PHE A 346 -2.29 7.26 42.99
N GLY A 347 -2.86 6.07 43.15
CA GLY A 347 -4.30 5.86 43.02
C GLY A 347 -4.99 6.31 44.30
N PHE A 348 -6.18 6.91 44.17
CA PHE A 348 -7.09 7.11 45.31
C PHE A 348 -8.53 6.77 44.94
N SER A 349 -9.30 6.34 45.94
CA SER A 349 -10.74 6.10 45.85
C SER A 349 -11.41 6.73 47.07
N THR A 350 -12.63 7.26 46.93
CA THR A 350 -13.35 7.91 48.04
C THR A 350 -14.81 7.52 48.08
N ASN A 351 -15.29 7.23 49.29
CA ASN A 351 -16.71 7.12 49.57
C ASN A 351 -17.06 8.25 50.53
N MET A 352 -17.65 9.33 50.00
CA MET A 352 -18.08 10.49 50.77
C MET A 352 -19.43 10.97 50.24
N LEU A 353 -20.41 11.19 51.12
CA LEU A 353 -21.75 11.59 50.72
C LEU A 353 -21.77 12.96 50.04
N SER A 354 -22.14 13.01 48.76
CA SER A 354 -22.10 14.22 47.93
C SER A 354 -23.02 15.31 48.47
N GLY A 355 -22.41 16.36 49.04
CA GLY A 355 -23.11 17.49 49.66
C GLY A 355 -22.79 17.69 51.16
N ALA A 356 -22.12 16.74 51.81
CA ALA A 356 -21.41 16.98 53.07
C ALA A 356 -20.03 17.63 52.78
N ALA A 357 -19.46 18.33 53.77
CA ALA A 357 -18.20 19.06 53.64
C ALA A 357 -16.98 18.21 54.07
N ASP A 358 -16.97 16.95 53.64
CA ASP A 358 -15.83 16.05 53.79
C ASP A 358 -14.77 16.39 52.74
N TYR A 359 -13.49 16.38 53.14
CA TYR A 359 -12.37 16.70 52.25
C TYR A 359 -11.26 15.66 52.36
N PHE A 360 -10.69 15.30 51.22
CA PHE A 360 -9.38 14.67 51.14
C PHE A 360 -8.38 15.70 50.59
N GLU A 361 -7.30 16.00 51.32
CA GLU A 361 -6.34 17.07 50.96
C GLU A 361 -4.92 16.50 50.80
N LEU A 362 -4.23 16.90 49.72
CA LEU A 362 -2.81 16.61 49.50
C LEU A 362 -1.95 17.82 49.89
N TYR A 363 -0.91 17.55 50.68
CA TYR A 363 0.15 18.50 51.01
C TYR A 363 1.53 17.94 50.65
N ILE A 364 2.41 18.79 50.13
CA ILE A 364 3.83 18.48 49.90
C ILE A 364 4.66 19.60 50.54
N ASP A 365 5.63 19.26 51.39
CA ASP A 365 6.45 20.17 52.20
C ASP A 365 5.63 21.18 53.02
N GLY A 366 4.48 20.73 53.54
CA GLY A 366 3.52 21.57 54.27
C GLY A 366 2.73 22.56 53.39
N ARG A 367 2.94 22.56 52.07
CA ARG A 367 2.16 23.35 51.11
C ARG A 367 0.98 22.53 50.58
N PHE A 368 -0.22 23.10 50.67
CA PHE A 368 -1.43 22.56 50.04
C PHE A 368 -1.29 22.48 48.51
N ILE A 369 -1.67 21.35 47.94
CA ILE A 369 -1.60 21.05 46.49
C ILE A 369 -3.00 20.99 45.88
N GLU A 370 -3.84 20.06 46.34
CA GLU A 370 -5.19 19.81 45.81
C GLU A 370 -6.11 19.29 46.93
N SER A 371 -7.43 19.46 46.74
CA SER A 371 -8.46 18.88 47.59
C SER A 371 -9.53 18.18 46.75
N PHE A 372 -9.93 16.99 47.20
CA PHE A 372 -10.90 16.12 46.55
C PHE A 372 -12.13 15.97 47.46
N THR A 373 -13.32 15.97 46.85
CA THR A 373 -14.61 15.96 47.56
C THR A 373 -15.61 15.05 46.86
N GLY A 374 -16.47 14.39 47.64
CA GLY A 374 -17.56 13.54 47.12
C GLY A 374 -17.14 12.08 46.90
N ASN A 375 -18.04 11.32 46.27
CA ASN A 375 -17.90 9.88 46.05
C ASN A 375 -17.19 9.60 44.72
N HIS A 376 -15.93 9.17 44.79
CA HIS A 376 -15.15 8.63 43.67
C HIS A 376 -15.10 7.12 43.84
N SER A 377 -16.19 6.44 43.44
CA SER A 377 -16.34 4.98 43.57
C SER A 377 -15.54 4.16 42.54
N TRP A 378 -14.77 4.85 41.69
CA TRP A 378 -13.76 4.29 40.79
C TRP A 378 -12.42 4.92 41.14
N TRP A 379 -11.34 4.17 41.02
CA TRP A 379 -10.01 4.68 41.31
C TRP A 379 -9.63 5.83 40.37
N SER A 380 -9.04 6.87 40.95
CA SER A 380 -8.51 8.03 40.23
C SER A 380 -7.00 8.11 40.43
N ILE A 381 -6.24 8.06 39.34
CA ILE A 381 -4.78 8.22 39.38
C ILE A 381 -4.42 9.71 39.38
N LYS A 382 -3.51 10.11 40.25
CA LYS A 382 -2.92 11.46 40.28
C LYS A 382 -1.42 11.41 40.09
N ARG A 383 -0.87 12.43 39.42
CA ARG A 383 0.56 12.57 39.08
C ARG A 383 0.99 14.01 39.36
N TYR A 384 2.10 14.22 40.09
CA TYR A 384 2.64 15.54 40.43
C TYR A 384 4.17 15.52 40.38
N SER A 385 4.77 16.34 39.51
CA SER A 385 6.22 16.43 39.39
C SER A 385 6.85 17.06 40.64
N LEU A 386 7.92 16.44 41.16
CA LEU A 386 8.66 16.90 42.34
C LEU A 386 9.90 17.70 41.94
N THR A 387 10.37 18.56 42.84
CA THR A 387 11.74 19.09 42.77
C THR A 387 12.74 18.01 43.21
N PRO A 388 14.04 18.12 42.90
CA PRO A 388 15.06 17.26 43.51
C PRO A 388 15.27 17.68 44.97
N GLY A 389 15.11 16.76 45.92
CA GLY A 389 15.24 17.08 47.34
C GLY A 389 14.70 15.99 48.27
N ARG A 390 14.48 16.37 49.53
CA ARG A 390 13.82 15.51 50.52
C ARG A 390 12.45 16.09 50.84
N HIS A 391 11.41 15.31 50.56
CA HIS A 391 10.03 15.76 50.62
C HIS A 391 9.25 15.14 51.77
N GLU A 392 8.34 15.93 52.34
CA GLU A 392 7.31 15.46 53.28
C GLU A 392 5.95 15.52 52.59
N ILE A 393 5.31 14.38 52.40
CA ILE A 393 4.02 14.25 51.73
C ILE A 393 2.97 13.86 52.76
N LEU A 394 1.86 14.60 52.83
CA LEU A 394 0.73 14.26 53.67
C LEU A 394 -0.56 14.17 52.86
N TRP A 395 -1.22 13.03 52.97
CA TRP A 395 -2.60 12.81 52.54
C TRP A 395 -3.50 12.92 53.77
N THR A 396 -4.37 13.92 53.83
CA THR A 396 -5.19 14.23 55.01
C THR A 396 -6.66 14.06 54.70
N TYR A 397 -7.35 13.14 55.39
CA TYR A 397 -8.80 13.07 55.37
C TYR A 397 -9.37 13.92 56.52
N ILE A 398 -10.43 14.65 56.21
CA ILE A 398 -11.13 15.59 57.09
C ILE A 398 -12.61 15.22 57.06
N LYS A 399 -13.13 14.79 58.22
CA LYS A 399 -14.57 14.58 58.37
C LYS A 399 -15.26 15.87 58.83
N ASP A 400 -16.40 16.17 58.23
CA ASP A 400 -17.18 17.38 58.46
C ASP A 400 -17.93 17.38 59.79
N SER A 401 -18.75 18.41 60.05
CA SER A 401 -19.48 18.59 61.32
C SER A 401 -20.90 17.98 61.31
N PHE A 402 -21.19 17.04 60.43
CA PHE A 402 -22.53 16.54 60.14
C PHE A 402 -22.64 15.02 60.23
N ILE A 403 -23.85 14.54 60.52
CA ILE A 403 -24.11 13.11 60.77
C ILE A 403 -24.21 12.35 59.43
N SER A 404 -23.05 12.13 58.79
CA SER A 404 -22.87 11.05 57.83
C SER A 404 -22.67 9.71 58.55
N GLY A 405 -23.12 8.61 57.94
CA GLY A 405 -23.05 7.27 58.50
C GLY A 405 -21.63 6.72 58.62
N THR A 406 -21.47 5.53 59.19
CA THR A 406 -20.16 4.88 59.40
C THR A 406 -19.52 4.29 58.12
N HIS A 407 -19.85 4.84 56.94
CA HIS A 407 -19.43 4.34 55.64
C HIS A 407 -18.41 5.22 54.93
N ASP A 408 -18.21 6.47 55.40
CA ASP A 408 -17.27 7.38 54.76
C ASP A 408 -15.84 6.82 54.81
N GLY A 409 -15.02 7.16 53.80
CA GLY A 409 -13.62 6.76 53.76
C GLY A 409 -12.87 7.20 52.51
N VAL A 410 -11.55 7.16 52.64
CA VAL A 410 -10.57 7.28 51.56
C VAL A 410 -9.71 6.03 51.54
N TRP A 411 -9.40 5.55 50.35
CA TRP A 411 -8.41 4.49 50.09
C TRP A 411 -7.29 5.06 49.21
N LEU A 412 -6.06 4.61 49.43
CA LEU A 412 -4.85 4.99 48.71
C LEU A 412 -4.05 3.75 48.33
N ASP A 413 -3.50 3.76 47.11
CA ASP A 413 -2.90 2.59 46.46
C ASP A 413 -1.86 3.02 45.42
N ASN A 414 -0.97 2.11 45.01
CA ASN A 414 0.11 2.32 44.02
C ASN A 414 0.85 3.67 44.17
N ILE A 415 1.29 3.97 45.40
CA ILE A 415 2.03 5.18 45.72
C ILE A 415 3.46 5.03 45.19
N SER A 416 3.85 5.87 44.24
CA SER A 416 5.16 5.82 43.59
C SER A 416 5.85 7.17 43.53
N ILE A 417 7.16 7.19 43.74
CA ILE A 417 8.03 8.36 43.66
C ILE A 417 9.27 7.99 42.84
N GLY A 418 9.34 8.54 41.62
CA GLY A 418 10.39 8.25 40.65
C GLY A 418 10.01 8.72 39.23
N PRO A 419 10.79 8.37 38.18
CA PRO A 419 10.42 8.62 36.79
C PRO A 419 9.15 7.84 36.38
N TYR A 420 8.46 8.29 35.33
CA TYR A 420 7.33 7.54 34.78
C TYR A 420 7.85 6.39 33.91
N ILE A 421 7.47 5.18 34.30
CA ILE A 421 7.74 3.92 33.60
C ILE A 421 6.36 3.26 33.51
N PRO A 422 5.76 3.14 32.30
CA PRO A 422 4.62 2.26 32.09
C PRO A 422 5.02 0.83 32.46
N ILE A 423 4.10 0.10 33.09
CA ILE A 423 4.22 -1.36 33.21
C ILE A 423 3.54 -1.93 31.96
N ASP A 424 4.13 -3.00 31.45
CA ASP A 424 3.73 -3.79 30.28
C ASP A 424 3.79 -5.21 30.86
N SER A 425 2.62 -5.72 31.29
CA SER A 425 2.53 -6.86 32.21
C SER A 425 2.68 -8.22 31.52
N ASP A 426 2.43 -8.31 30.22
CA ASP A 426 2.50 -9.54 29.44
C ASP A 426 3.49 -9.52 28.25
N GLY A 427 3.94 -8.34 27.80
CA GLY A 427 4.95 -8.15 26.78
C GLY A 427 4.42 -7.92 25.36
N ASP A 428 3.16 -7.50 25.19
CA ASP A 428 2.55 -7.26 23.89
C ASP A 428 3.19 -6.04 23.16
N GLY A 429 3.29 -4.90 23.84
CA GLY A 429 3.71 -3.60 23.31
C GLY A 429 2.87 -2.39 23.79
N LEU A 430 1.73 -2.63 24.46
CA LEU A 430 0.93 -1.64 25.18
C LEU A 430 1.45 -1.47 26.62
N SER A 431 0.59 -0.99 27.51
CA SER A 431 0.85 -0.89 28.94
C SER A 431 -0.46 -0.95 29.71
N ASP A 432 -0.43 -1.42 30.95
CA ASP A 432 -1.64 -1.67 31.76
C ASP A 432 -2.54 -0.41 31.87
N ASP A 433 -1.93 0.79 31.81
CA ASP A 433 -2.59 2.11 31.84
C ASP A 433 -3.24 2.49 30.49
N GLN A 434 -2.72 2.00 29.36
CA GLN A 434 -3.30 2.13 28.01
C GLN A 434 -4.42 1.12 27.78
N GLU A 435 -4.20 -0.14 28.15
CA GLU A 435 -5.15 -1.23 27.93
C GLU A 435 -6.44 -0.97 28.70
N LEU A 436 -6.36 -0.81 30.02
CA LEU A 436 -7.54 -0.60 30.88
C LEU A 436 -8.29 0.73 30.64
N ASN A 437 -7.70 1.73 29.97
CA ASN A 437 -8.28 3.08 29.85
C ASN A 437 -8.41 3.65 28.43
N ILE A 438 -7.82 3.01 27.40
CA ILE A 438 -7.83 3.49 26.01
C ILE A 438 -8.38 2.42 25.06
N TYR A 439 -7.85 1.20 25.13
CA TYR A 439 -8.18 0.10 24.20
C TYR A 439 -9.20 -0.91 24.75
N PHE A 440 -9.29 -1.00 26.08
CA PHE A 440 -10.20 -1.87 26.85
C PHE A 440 -9.91 -3.38 26.78
N SER A 441 -8.66 -3.73 26.50
CA SER A 441 -8.08 -5.09 26.54
C SER A 441 -7.75 -5.60 27.96
N ASP A 442 -7.33 -6.86 28.08
CA ASP A 442 -6.95 -7.53 29.34
C ASP A 442 -5.41 -7.59 29.52
N PRO A 443 -4.80 -6.81 30.45
CA PRO A 443 -3.34 -6.62 30.59
C PRO A 443 -2.57 -7.82 31.17
N LEU A 444 -3.01 -9.03 30.84
CA LEU A 444 -2.45 -10.32 31.18
C LEU A 444 -2.54 -11.32 30.01
N LEU A 445 -3.03 -10.89 28.85
CA LEU A 445 -3.28 -11.64 27.62
C LEU A 445 -2.79 -10.83 26.41
N PRO A 446 -1.63 -11.16 25.81
CA PRO A 446 -1.06 -10.43 24.66
C PRO A 446 -1.84 -10.53 23.33
N ASP A 447 -3.08 -11.00 23.39
CA ASP A 447 -4.00 -11.40 22.32
C ASP A 447 -5.37 -11.56 23.03
N THR A 448 -6.11 -10.46 23.18
CA THR A 448 -7.28 -10.39 24.06
C THR A 448 -8.50 -11.15 23.53
N ASP A 449 -8.73 -11.20 22.21
CA ASP A 449 -9.89 -11.90 21.62
C ASP A 449 -9.58 -13.24 20.94
N GLY A 450 -8.31 -13.55 20.68
CA GLY A 450 -7.83 -14.87 20.28
C GLY A 450 -7.74 -15.12 18.78
N ASP A 451 -7.57 -14.08 17.96
CA ASP A 451 -7.42 -14.19 16.51
C ASP A 451 -5.98 -14.55 16.06
N GLY A 452 -4.98 -14.19 16.87
CA GLY A 452 -3.57 -14.48 16.64
C GLY A 452 -2.71 -13.30 16.18
N LEU A 453 -3.27 -12.10 16.05
CA LEU A 453 -2.53 -10.85 16.20
C LEU A 453 -2.26 -10.59 17.70
N ARG A 454 -1.85 -9.37 18.06
CA ARG A 454 -1.57 -8.98 19.44
C ARG A 454 -2.05 -7.55 19.64
N ASP A 455 -2.55 -7.22 20.81
CA ASP A 455 -3.22 -5.95 21.11
C ASP A 455 -2.38 -4.71 20.67
N GLY A 456 -1.07 -4.73 20.95
CA GLY A 456 -0.12 -3.68 20.55
C GLY A 456 0.35 -3.72 19.09
N ASP A 457 0.24 -4.88 18.43
CA ASP A 457 0.42 -5.00 16.97
C ASP A 457 -0.85 -4.49 16.25
N GLU A 458 -2.05 -4.87 16.67
CA GLU A 458 -3.35 -4.36 16.19
C GLU A 458 -3.39 -2.83 16.26
N VAL A 459 -3.09 -2.25 17.43
CA VAL A 459 -2.99 -0.79 17.63
C VAL A 459 -1.93 -0.14 16.74
N THR A 460 -0.94 -0.91 16.27
CA THR A 460 0.08 -0.45 15.31
C THR A 460 -0.41 -0.53 13.86
N PHE A 461 -1.23 -1.52 13.48
CA PHE A 461 -1.91 -1.59 12.18
C PHE A 461 -3.13 -0.66 12.09
N GLY A 462 -3.71 -0.29 13.24
CA GLY A 462 -4.88 0.57 13.38
C GLY A 462 -6.17 -0.17 13.68
N SER A 463 -6.12 -1.49 13.87
CA SER A 463 -7.26 -2.33 14.22
C SER A 463 -7.51 -2.37 15.74
N ASN A 464 -8.40 -3.24 16.24
CA ASN A 464 -9.03 -3.03 17.55
C ASN A 464 -9.01 -4.27 18.49
N PRO A 465 -8.20 -4.26 19.58
CA PRO A 465 -7.92 -5.37 20.54
C PRO A 465 -9.05 -6.11 21.28
N VAL A 466 -10.28 -5.99 20.82
CA VAL A 466 -11.47 -6.65 21.37
C VAL A 466 -12.48 -7.04 20.28
N ILE A 467 -12.07 -7.02 19.00
CA ILE A 467 -12.88 -7.39 17.83
C ILE A 467 -12.02 -8.15 16.78
N TYR A 468 -12.05 -9.47 16.89
CA TYR A 468 -11.60 -10.57 15.99
C TYR A 468 -11.77 -10.37 14.45
N ASP A 469 -12.46 -9.33 14.01
CA ASP A 469 -12.80 -8.99 12.62
C ASP A 469 -13.16 -7.49 12.67
N THR A 470 -12.13 -6.64 12.67
CA THR A 470 -12.28 -5.22 13.06
C THR A 470 -13.19 -4.44 12.11
N ASP A 471 -13.16 -4.73 10.80
CA ASP A 471 -13.94 -4.00 9.81
C ASP A 471 -15.23 -4.70 9.36
N GLY A 472 -15.39 -6.01 9.60
CA GLY A 472 -16.56 -6.79 9.20
C GLY A 472 -16.48 -7.38 7.79
N ASP A 473 -15.28 -7.64 7.30
CA ASP A 473 -14.99 -8.37 6.07
C ASP A 473 -15.48 -9.83 6.17
N GLY A 474 -14.90 -10.62 7.08
CA GLY A 474 -15.15 -12.06 7.23
C GLY A 474 -13.88 -12.91 7.40
N LEU A 475 -12.72 -12.33 7.16
CA LEU A 475 -11.41 -12.77 7.65
C LEU A 475 -11.25 -12.40 9.14
N ASN A 476 -10.02 -12.18 9.58
CA ASN A 476 -9.65 -11.76 10.94
C ASN A 476 -8.29 -11.08 10.86
N ASP A 477 -8.10 -10.05 11.69
CA ASP A 477 -6.99 -9.13 11.65
C ASP A 477 -5.62 -9.85 11.62
N GLY A 478 -5.48 -10.89 12.43
CA GLY A 478 -4.32 -11.77 12.53
C GLY A 478 -4.09 -12.61 11.28
N ALA A 479 -5.12 -13.12 10.62
CA ALA A 479 -4.97 -13.85 9.35
C ALA A 479 -4.60 -12.90 8.19
N GLU A 480 -5.24 -11.74 8.11
CA GLU A 480 -4.91 -10.69 7.14
C GLU A 480 -3.45 -10.29 7.23
N VAL A 481 -3.00 -9.81 8.41
CA VAL A 481 -1.62 -9.35 8.61
C VAL A 481 -0.60 -10.49 8.41
N SER A 482 -0.86 -11.68 8.97
CA SER A 482 0.15 -12.75 9.02
C SER A 482 0.21 -13.64 7.77
N THR A 483 -0.89 -13.81 7.05
CA THR A 483 -1.05 -14.85 6.01
C THR A 483 -1.35 -14.26 4.63
N TYR A 484 -2.24 -13.27 4.53
CA TYR A 484 -2.63 -12.66 3.24
C TYR A 484 -1.89 -11.35 2.94
N HIS A 485 -1.29 -10.73 3.98
CA HIS A 485 -0.63 -9.44 3.97
C HIS A 485 -1.51 -8.27 3.52
N SER A 486 -2.81 -8.38 3.80
CA SER A 486 -3.83 -7.37 3.56
C SER A 486 -4.07 -6.49 4.81
N SER A 487 -5.15 -5.70 4.86
CA SER A 487 -5.32 -4.55 5.76
C SER A 487 -6.54 -4.67 6.70
N PRO A 488 -6.34 -4.92 8.02
CA PRO A 488 -7.38 -5.27 9.01
C PRO A 488 -8.28 -4.09 9.47
N ILE A 489 -8.53 -3.16 8.58
CA ILE A 489 -9.33 -1.95 8.73
C ILE A 489 -9.99 -1.51 7.41
N ASN A 490 -9.88 -2.30 6.33
CA ASN A 490 -10.35 -1.97 4.99
C ASN A 490 -10.65 -3.23 4.11
N GLN A 491 -11.91 -3.67 4.12
CA GLN A 491 -12.58 -4.78 3.39
C GLN A 491 -12.38 -4.91 1.86
N ASP A 492 -11.41 -4.22 1.27
CA ASP A 492 -11.11 -4.11 -0.17
C ASP A 492 -9.68 -3.56 -0.24
N SER A 493 -8.72 -4.38 0.19
CA SER A 493 -7.41 -3.94 0.68
C SER A 493 -6.54 -3.22 -0.35
N ASP A 494 -6.61 -3.56 -1.63
CA ASP A 494 -5.91 -2.85 -2.72
C ASP A 494 -6.80 -1.88 -3.54
N ASN A 495 -8.13 -1.91 -3.28
CA ASN A 495 -9.15 -1.03 -3.87
C ASN A 495 -9.48 -1.37 -5.34
N ASP A 496 -9.48 -2.66 -5.71
CA ASP A 496 -9.93 -3.14 -7.03
C ASP A 496 -11.46 -3.25 -7.17
N GLY A 497 -12.17 -3.59 -6.09
CA GLY A 497 -13.61 -3.76 -6.03
C GLY A 497 -14.13 -5.14 -5.57
N LEU A 498 -13.26 -6.12 -5.31
CA LEU A 498 -13.60 -7.33 -4.53
C LEU A 498 -13.55 -7.03 -3.02
N ARG A 499 -13.54 -8.08 -2.21
CA ARG A 499 -13.31 -8.04 -0.77
C ARG A 499 -12.33 -9.13 -0.41
N ASP A 500 -11.49 -8.90 0.58
CA ASP A 500 -10.48 -9.84 1.03
C ASP A 500 -11.07 -11.25 1.33
N ASP A 501 -12.26 -11.33 1.95
CA ASP A 501 -12.98 -12.59 2.18
C ASP A 501 -13.38 -13.32 0.89
N VAL A 502 -13.87 -12.55 -0.10
CA VAL A 502 -14.36 -13.06 -1.39
C VAL A 502 -13.19 -13.56 -2.24
N GLU A 503 -12.10 -12.82 -2.27
CA GLU A 503 -10.86 -13.20 -2.94
C GLU A 503 -10.31 -14.52 -2.39
N VAL A 504 -9.98 -14.55 -1.11
CA VAL A 504 -9.34 -15.70 -0.44
C VAL A 504 -10.21 -16.95 -0.48
N LEU A 505 -11.54 -16.82 -0.41
CA LEU A 505 -12.46 -17.96 -0.25
C LEU A 505 -13.16 -18.39 -1.55
N ILE A 506 -13.26 -17.53 -2.58
CA ILE A 506 -14.01 -17.80 -3.82
C ILE A 506 -13.10 -17.79 -5.04
N HIS A 507 -12.27 -16.75 -5.20
CA HIS A 507 -11.45 -16.54 -6.42
C HIS A 507 -10.01 -17.05 -6.31
N LEU A 508 -9.55 -17.31 -5.08
CA LEU A 508 -8.20 -17.78 -4.72
C LEU A 508 -7.07 -16.79 -5.07
N THR A 509 -7.44 -15.52 -5.28
CA THR A 509 -6.58 -14.37 -5.57
C THR A 509 -5.87 -13.84 -4.32
N ASN A 510 -5.09 -12.76 -4.48
CA ASN A 510 -4.28 -12.17 -3.42
C ASN A 510 -4.76 -10.74 -3.07
N PRO A 511 -5.47 -10.53 -1.94
CA PRO A 511 -6.11 -9.25 -1.58
C PRO A 511 -5.15 -8.12 -1.20
N SER A 512 -3.87 -8.24 -1.52
CA SER A 512 -2.87 -7.18 -1.39
C SER A 512 -2.36 -6.68 -2.75
N VAL A 513 -2.89 -7.21 -3.86
CA VAL A 513 -2.40 -7.00 -5.22
C VAL A 513 -3.56 -7.03 -6.23
N TRP A 514 -3.94 -5.84 -6.71
CA TRP A 514 -4.95 -5.50 -7.72
C TRP A 514 -5.01 -6.35 -9.02
N ASP A 515 -4.01 -7.19 -9.27
CA ASP A 515 -3.72 -7.95 -10.50
C ASP A 515 -2.91 -9.18 -10.05
N SER A 516 -3.59 -10.28 -9.76
CA SER A 516 -2.99 -11.44 -9.08
C SER A 516 -1.97 -12.22 -9.91
N ASP A 517 -1.97 -12.07 -11.24
CA ASP A 517 -1.08 -12.82 -12.15
C ASP A 517 -0.17 -12.01 -13.09
N ASP A 518 -0.20 -10.67 -12.99
CA ASP A 518 0.68 -9.68 -13.67
C ASP A 518 0.43 -9.57 -15.20
N ASP A 519 -0.84 -9.69 -15.63
CA ASP A 519 -1.29 -9.54 -17.03
C ASP A 519 -1.62 -8.08 -17.41
N GLY A 520 -2.05 -7.26 -16.44
CA GLY A 520 -2.44 -5.85 -16.61
C GLY A 520 -3.95 -5.57 -16.55
N VAL A 521 -4.78 -6.60 -16.40
CA VAL A 521 -6.18 -6.53 -15.92
C VAL A 521 -6.19 -6.69 -14.38
N GLY A 522 -7.34 -6.57 -13.73
CA GLY A 522 -7.43 -6.70 -12.27
C GLY A 522 -8.64 -7.51 -11.84
N ASP A 523 -8.50 -8.19 -10.70
CA ASP A 523 -9.24 -9.41 -10.36
C ASP A 523 -10.77 -9.23 -10.34
N ALA A 524 -11.29 -8.15 -9.75
CA ALA A 524 -12.71 -7.78 -9.73
C ALA A 524 -13.32 -7.67 -11.13
N ARG A 525 -12.56 -7.10 -12.07
CA ARG A 525 -12.99 -6.86 -13.46
C ARG A 525 -12.97 -8.15 -14.27
N GLU A 526 -12.03 -9.04 -13.96
CA GLU A 526 -12.01 -10.40 -14.53
C GLU A 526 -13.19 -11.22 -14.05
N VAL A 527 -13.50 -11.16 -12.76
CA VAL A 527 -14.70 -11.79 -12.18
C VAL A 527 -15.99 -11.21 -12.75
N GLU A 528 -16.08 -9.89 -12.95
CA GLU A 528 -17.22 -9.21 -13.57
C GLU A 528 -17.42 -9.68 -15.03
N TRP A 529 -16.35 -9.67 -15.83
CA TRP A 529 -16.42 -10.00 -17.25
C TRP A 529 -16.40 -11.51 -17.55
N GLY A 530 -15.90 -12.33 -16.63
CA GLY A 530 -16.01 -13.79 -16.62
C GLY A 530 -14.76 -14.57 -17.03
N SER A 531 -13.57 -14.02 -16.81
CA SER A 531 -12.28 -14.73 -16.90
C SER A 531 -11.85 -15.29 -15.53
N ASP A 532 -10.74 -16.04 -15.51
CA ASP A 532 -10.10 -16.56 -14.28
C ASP A 532 -8.90 -15.68 -13.89
N PRO A 533 -8.97 -14.88 -12.79
CA PRO A 533 -7.90 -13.97 -12.34
C PRO A 533 -6.66 -14.69 -11.74
N ASN A 534 -6.34 -15.85 -12.29
CA ASN A 534 -5.18 -16.67 -11.97
C ASN A 534 -4.55 -17.30 -13.25
N ASP A 535 -5.07 -17.00 -14.45
CA ASP A 535 -4.50 -17.39 -15.75
C ASP A 535 -4.39 -16.17 -16.69
N ALA A 536 -3.22 -15.51 -16.63
CA ALA A 536 -2.68 -14.46 -17.51
C ALA A 536 -2.66 -14.78 -19.03
N THR A 537 -3.49 -15.72 -19.50
CA THR A 537 -3.79 -16.05 -20.89
C THR A 537 -5.29 -16.16 -21.20
N ASP A 538 -6.18 -15.81 -20.26
CA ASP A 538 -7.65 -15.74 -20.41
C ASP A 538 -8.24 -14.33 -20.23
N PHE A 539 -7.65 -13.33 -20.90
CA PHE A 539 -8.12 -11.95 -20.87
C PHE A 539 -9.64 -11.76 -21.11
N PRO A 540 -10.31 -10.84 -20.38
CA PRO A 540 -11.69 -10.43 -20.66
C PRO A 540 -11.95 -9.97 -22.09
N ARG A 541 -13.08 -10.40 -22.66
CA ARG A 541 -13.32 -10.31 -24.11
C ARG A 541 -14.33 -9.26 -24.53
N VAL A 542 -13.97 -7.99 -24.35
CA VAL A 542 -14.73 -6.89 -24.97
C VAL A 542 -14.55 -6.93 -26.49
N LYS A 543 -15.62 -7.29 -27.20
CA LYS A 543 -15.63 -7.37 -28.67
C LYS A 543 -15.19 -6.03 -29.26
N TYR A 544 -14.16 -6.10 -30.09
CA TYR A 544 -13.55 -4.94 -30.73
C TYR A 544 -12.79 -3.98 -29.82
N ASP A 545 -12.20 -4.42 -28.71
CA ASP A 545 -11.04 -3.72 -28.10
C ASP A 545 -9.79 -3.81 -29.03
N GLN A 546 -8.85 -2.87 -28.96
CA GLN A 546 -7.53 -2.96 -29.61
C GLN A 546 -6.36 -3.11 -28.61
N ASN A 547 -6.51 -2.65 -27.38
CA ASN A 547 -5.42 -2.53 -26.40
C ASN A 547 -5.72 -3.14 -25.01
N ALA A 548 -6.82 -3.87 -24.86
CA ALA A 548 -7.27 -4.42 -23.57
C ALA A 548 -7.40 -3.34 -22.49
N ASP A 549 -8.20 -2.29 -22.74
CA ASP A 549 -8.70 -1.41 -21.66
C ASP A 549 -10.19 -1.62 -21.34
N GLY A 550 -10.71 -2.78 -21.77
CA GLY A 550 -12.09 -3.21 -21.57
C GLY A 550 -13.08 -2.40 -22.39
N ARG A 551 -12.67 -1.93 -23.56
CA ARG A 551 -13.41 -0.93 -24.35
C ARG A 551 -13.24 -1.15 -25.84
N ALA A 552 -14.38 -1.22 -26.53
CA ALA A 552 -14.46 -1.23 -27.97
C ALA A 552 -13.83 0.03 -28.57
N ASP A 553 -13.23 -0.15 -29.74
CA ASP A 553 -12.29 0.80 -30.33
C ASP A 553 -12.46 0.87 -31.86
N ILE A 554 -12.47 2.06 -32.45
CA ILE A 554 -12.90 2.23 -33.86
C ILE A 554 -11.70 2.21 -34.82
N ILE A 555 -11.62 1.17 -35.64
CA ILE A 555 -10.75 1.14 -36.82
C ILE A 555 -11.53 1.57 -38.06
N TRP A 556 -10.94 2.51 -38.81
CA TRP A 556 -11.44 3.03 -40.08
C TRP A 556 -10.56 2.58 -41.24
N ARG A 557 -11.16 2.21 -42.38
CA ARG A 557 -10.47 1.90 -43.64
C ARG A 557 -11.00 2.77 -44.78
N SER A 558 -10.09 3.39 -45.54
CA SER A 558 -10.43 4.15 -46.75
C SER A 558 -10.45 3.24 -47.98
N GLU A 559 -11.63 3.08 -48.59
CA GLU A 559 -11.84 2.22 -49.77
C GLU A 559 -11.20 2.76 -51.06
N VAL A 560 -10.79 4.03 -51.09
CA VAL A 560 -10.17 4.67 -52.28
C VAL A 560 -8.66 4.87 -52.16
N SER A 561 -8.09 4.77 -50.95
CA SER A 561 -6.63 4.87 -50.74
C SER A 561 -6.01 3.58 -50.20
N GLY A 562 -6.73 2.84 -49.35
CA GLY A 562 -6.18 1.71 -48.61
C GLY A 562 -5.49 2.11 -47.30
N SER A 563 -5.51 3.39 -46.94
CA SER A 563 -5.13 3.88 -45.61
C SER A 563 -6.07 3.31 -44.54
N ASN A 564 -5.52 2.97 -43.37
CA ASN A 564 -6.27 2.56 -42.19
C ASN A 564 -5.92 3.47 -41.01
N TRP A 565 -6.90 3.77 -40.16
CA TRP A 565 -6.78 4.71 -39.04
C TRP A 565 -7.43 4.11 -37.80
N TYR A 566 -6.90 4.46 -36.63
CA TYR A 566 -7.33 3.94 -35.34
C TYR A 566 -7.73 5.09 -34.42
N TYR A 567 -8.91 4.97 -33.80
CA TYR A 567 -9.36 5.80 -32.68
C TYR A 567 -9.41 4.92 -31.42
N ARG A 568 -8.69 5.33 -30.36
CA ARG A 568 -8.97 4.84 -29.01
C ARG A 568 -10.16 5.61 -28.45
N MET A 569 -11.09 4.92 -27.81
CA MET A 569 -12.35 5.47 -27.32
C MET A 569 -12.36 5.56 -25.79
N ARG A 570 -13.46 6.10 -25.25
CA ARG A 570 -13.92 6.02 -23.86
C ARG A 570 -15.35 6.55 -23.86
N GLY A 571 -16.30 5.64 -24.08
CA GLY A 571 -17.60 5.96 -24.64
C GLY A 571 -17.45 6.85 -25.88
N SER A 572 -18.29 7.88 -25.95
CA SER A 572 -18.29 8.86 -27.06
C SER A 572 -17.03 9.76 -27.21
N VAL A 573 -16.02 9.62 -26.34
CA VAL A 573 -14.80 10.43 -26.37
C VAL A 573 -13.66 9.69 -27.07
N ILE A 574 -13.12 10.29 -28.14
CA ILE A 574 -11.88 9.80 -28.77
C ILE A 574 -10.70 10.23 -27.88
N THR A 575 -10.04 9.28 -27.23
CA THR A 575 -8.90 9.50 -26.32
C THR A 575 -7.56 9.53 -27.06
N ASN A 576 -7.41 8.75 -28.13
CA ASN A 576 -6.27 8.77 -29.05
C ASN A 576 -6.75 8.65 -30.51
N SER A 577 -6.01 9.23 -31.46
CA SER A 577 -6.34 9.16 -32.89
C SER A 577 -5.08 9.16 -33.73
N GLN A 578 -4.79 8.06 -34.43
CA GLN A 578 -3.54 7.86 -35.15
C GLN A 578 -3.69 6.98 -36.41
N PRO A 579 -2.88 7.20 -37.46
CA PRO A 579 -2.83 6.31 -38.62
C PRO A 579 -2.23 4.96 -38.21
N LEU A 580 -2.89 3.87 -38.60
CA LEU A 580 -2.48 2.51 -38.27
C LEU A 580 -1.45 2.02 -39.31
N ASN A 581 -1.86 1.94 -40.59
CA ASN A 581 -0.98 1.62 -41.71
C ASN A 581 -1.63 2.00 -43.06
N HIS A 582 -1.04 1.57 -44.18
CA HIS A 582 -1.61 1.70 -45.52
C HIS A 582 -1.45 0.38 -46.28
N VAL A 583 -2.57 -0.30 -46.56
CA VAL A 583 -2.61 -1.60 -47.24
C VAL A 583 -3.39 -1.47 -48.55
N ALA A 584 -2.72 -1.79 -49.66
CA ALA A 584 -3.23 -1.56 -51.02
C ALA A 584 -4.60 -2.23 -51.30
N LEU A 585 -5.42 -1.58 -52.14
CA LEU A 585 -6.82 -1.93 -52.42
C LEU A 585 -7.08 -3.35 -52.98
N THR A 586 -6.04 -4.10 -53.38
CA THR A 586 -6.18 -5.53 -53.71
C THR A 586 -6.36 -6.41 -52.46
N TRP A 587 -6.16 -5.85 -51.27
CA TRP A 587 -6.43 -6.49 -49.98
C TRP A 587 -7.66 -5.87 -49.32
N ASN A 588 -8.59 -6.73 -48.92
CA ASN A 588 -9.65 -6.38 -47.99
C ASN A 588 -9.22 -6.69 -46.56
N MET A 589 -9.65 -5.88 -45.60
CA MET A 589 -9.72 -6.32 -44.20
C MET A 589 -10.98 -7.19 -44.13
N ALA A 590 -10.82 -8.49 -43.98
CA ALA A 590 -11.88 -9.48 -44.14
C ALA A 590 -12.64 -9.77 -42.84
N GLY A 591 -12.14 -9.26 -41.72
CA GLY A 591 -12.82 -9.17 -40.45
C GLY A 591 -11.85 -8.84 -39.31
N ARG A 592 -12.38 -8.71 -38.10
CA ARG A 592 -11.63 -8.44 -36.86
C ARG A 592 -12.04 -9.39 -35.72
N GLY A 593 -11.10 -9.73 -34.85
CA GLY A 593 -11.30 -10.59 -33.67
C GLY A 593 -9.97 -11.01 -33.05
N ASP A 594 -9.94 -11.41 -31.79
CA ASP A 594 -8.69 -11.73 -31.06
C ASP A 594 -8.22 -13.16 -31.34
N PHE A 595 -7.26 -13.34 -32.26
CA PHE A 595 -6.84 -14.68 -32.68
C PHE A 595 -5.87 -15.36 -31.70
N ASN A 596 -5.20 -14.63 -30.81
CA ASN A 596 -4.25 -15.19 -29.84
C ASN A 596 -4.77 -15.28 -28.41
N GLY A 597 -5.87 -14.60 -28.07
CA GLY A 597 -6.38 -14.45 -26.72
C GLY A 597 -5.41 -13.64 -25.87
N ASP A 598 -5.18 -12.39 -26.26
CA ASP A 598 -4.55 -11.40 -25.38
C ASP A 598 -5.46 -10.19 -25.08
N GLY A 599 -6.77 -10.32 -25.28
CA GLY A 599 -7.77 -9.26 -25.04
C GLY A 599 -7.80 -8.20 -26.14
N LYS A 600 -7.05 -8.39 -27.24
CA LYS A 600 -6.83 -7.37 -28.29
C LYS A 600 -7.30 -7.90 -29.63
N SER A 601 -8.30 -7.26 -30.23
CA SER A 601 -8.89 -7.78 -31.48
C SER A 601 -7.97 -7.54 -32.69
N ASP A 602 -7.41 -8.60 -33.25
CA ASP A 602 -6.54 -8.59 -34.42
C ASP A 602 -7.27 -8.34 -35.75
N LEU A 603 -6.48 -8.19 -36.83
CA LEU A 603 -6.98 -7.88 -38.17
C LEU A 603 -6.68 -8.99 -39.18
N LEU A 604 -7.73 -9.63 -39.70
CA LEU A 604 -7.64 -10.61 -40.79
C LEU A 604 -7.65 -9.90 -42.15
N TRP A 605 -6.62 -10.15 -42.96
CA TRP A 605 -6.44 -9.59 -44.30
C TRP A 605 -6.58 -10.64 -45.39
N ARG A 606 -7.38 -10.36 -46.44
CA ARG A 606 -7.56 -11.23 -47.61
C ARG A 606 -7.27 -10.50 -48.92
N ASN A 607 -6.37 -11.04 -49.74
CA ASN A 607 -6.12 -10.54 -51.08
C ASN A 607 -7.18 -11.06 -52.07
N GLN A 608 -7.93 -10.15 -52.68
CA GLN A 608 -9.05 -10.44 -53.59
C GLN A 608 -8.62 -11.00 -54.97
N SER A 609 -7.32 -10.97 -55.31
CA SER A 609 -6.82 -11.45 -56.62
C SER A 609 -5.92 -12.69 -56.53
N SER A 610 -5.13 -12.84 -55.46
CA SER A 610 -4.32 -14.04 -55.20
C SER A 610 -4.97 -15.03 -54.23
N GLY A 611 -5.94 -14.58 -53.42
CA GLY A 611 -6.54 -15.40 -52.37
C GLY A 611 -5.65 -15.62 -51.15
N GLN A 612 -4.51 -14.93 -51.05
CA GLN A 612 -3.63 -14.95 -49.88
C GLN A 612 -4.32 -14.36 -48.66
N ASN A 613 -4.16 -14.99 -47.50
CA ASN A 613 -4.70 -14.53 -46.22
C ASN A 613 -3.56 -14.26 -45.23
N TYR A 614 -3.67 -13.20 -44.42
CA TYR A 614 -2.70 -12.79 -43.40
C TYR A 614 -3.44 -12.45 -42.10
N ILE A 615 -2.83 -12.75 -40.96
CA ILE A 615 -3.22 -12.22 -39.65
C ILE A 615 -2.23 -11.13 -39.26
N TYR A 616 -2.75 -9.99 -38.80
CA TYR A 616 -1.97 -8.93 -38.18
C TYR A 616 -2.33 -8.92 -36.70
N LEU A 617 -1.43 -9.45 -35.85
CA LEU A 617 -1.55 -9.38 -34.40
C LEU A 617 -1.33 -7.93 -33.95
N MET A 618 -2.21 -7.42 -33.09
CA MET A 618 -2.29 -5.99 -32.74
C MET A 618 -1.72 -5.67 -31.35
N ASN A 619 -1.61 -4.38 -31.04
CA ASN A 619 -1.50 -3.81 -29.69
C ASN A 619 -1.83 -2.30 -29.78
N GLY A 620 -3.07 -1.94 -29.48
CA GLY A 620 -3.60 -0.61 -29.78
C GLY A 620 -3.50 -0.30 -31.27
N GLY A 621 -3.08 0.92 -31.60
CA GLY A 621 -2.80 1.30 -32.99
C GLY A 621 -1.50 0.73 -33.59
N LEU A 622 -0.82 -0.22 -32.93
CA LEU A 622 0.42 -0.84 -33.39
C LEU A 622 0.17 -2.26 -33.90
N ILE A 623 0.99 -2.70 -34.86
CA ILE A 623 0.98 -4.08 -35.37
C ILE A 623 2.14 -4.81 -34.73
N SER A 624 1.85 -5.70 -33.78
CA SER A 624 2.81 -6.54 -33.06
C SER A 624 3.47 -7.56 -34.00
N GLN A 625 2.68 -8.21 -34.87
CA GLN A 625 3.17 -9.19 -35.84
C GLN A 625 2.28 -9.24 -37.09
N ALA A 626 2.87 -9.19 -38.29
CA ALA A 626 2.15 -9.44 -39.54
C ALA A 626 2.61 -10.77 -40.16
N ALA A 627 1.73 -11.78 -40.22
CA ALA A 627 2.09 -13.15 -40.60
C ALA A 627 1.11 -13.77 -41.63
N PRO A 628 1.62 -14.57 -42.59
CA PRO A 628 0.79 -15.26 -43.59
C PRO A 628 0.06 -16.45 -42.97
N LEU A 629 -1.27 -16.49 -43.10
CA LEU A 629 -2.11 -17.57 -42.61
C LEU A 629 -2.13 -18.74 -43.61
N ASN A 630 -2.72 -18.52 -44.79
CA ASN A 630 -2.78 -19.50 -45.88
C ASN A 630 -3.03 -18.83 -47.23
N THR A 631 -3.43 -19.59 -48.26
CA THR A 631 -3.86 -19.04 -49.56
C THR A 631 -4.99 -19.86 -50.15
N ILE A 632 -6.19 -19.27 -50.19
CA ILE A 632 -7.40 -19.84 -50.77
C ILE A 632 -7.65 -19.12 -52.11
N ALA A 633 -7.02 -19.61 -53.17
CA ALA A 633 -7.03 -18.99 -54.50
C ALA A 633 -8.42 -18.99 -55.18
N ASP A 634 -9.31 -19.89 -54.75
CA ASP A 634 -10.72 -19.90 -55.17
C ASP A 634 -11.48 -18.74 -54.50
N GLN A 635 -11.83 -17.75 -55.31
CA GLN A 635 -12.53 -16.52 -54.86
C GLN A 635 -14.01 -16.75 -54.54
N SER A 636 -14.55 -17.96 -54.74
CA SER A 636 -15.88 -18.30 -54.22
C SER A 636 -15.88 -18.55 -52.70
N TRP A 637 -14.72 -18.72 -52.07
CA TRP A 637 -14.58 -18.73 -50.62
C TRP A 637 -14.38 -17.32 -50.06
N GLN A 638 -15.29 -16.95 -49.16
CA GLN A 638 -15.31 -15.67 -48.45
C GLN A 638 -15.39 -15.92 -46.93
N VAL A 639 -14.72 -15.07 -46.15
CA VAL A 639 -14.96 -14.96 -44.71
C VAL A 639 -16.39 -14.40 -44.54
N VAL A 640 -17.14 -14.94 -43.59
CA VAL A 640 -18.52 -14.50 -43.31
C VAL A 640 -18.76 -14.11 -41.86
N SER A 641 -17.91 -14.58 -40.95
CA SER A 641 -18.01 -14.34 -39.51
C SER A 641 -16.66 -14.59 -38.84
N ILE A 642 -16.43 -13.89 -37.73
CA ILE A 642 -15.36 -14.14 -36.76
C ILE A 642 -15.99 -14.18 -35.36
N GLY A 643 -15.49 -15.05 -34.52
CA GLY A 643 -16.01 -15.33 -33.19
C GLY A 643 -15.45 -16.66 -32.69
N ASP A 644 -15.03 -16.74 -31.43
CA ASP A 644 -14.63 -18.00 -30.79
C ASP A 644 -15.82 -18.97 -30.76
N TYR A 645 -15.79 -19.99 -31.62
CA TYR A 645 -16.86 -20.97 -31.73
C TYR A 645 -16.76 -22.11 -30.70
N ASN A 646 -15.66 -22.24 -29.96
CA ASN A 646 -15.36 -23.39 -29.09
C ASN A 646 -15.11 -23.04 -27.63
N GLY A 647 -14.95 -21.77 -27.27
CA GLY A 647 -14.67 -21.31 -25.91
C GLY A 647 -13.23 -21.59 -25.51
N ASP A 648 -12.24 -21.20 -26.33
CA ASP A 648 -10.81 -21.27 -25.97
C ASP A 648 -10.02 -19.94 -26.07
N GLY A 649 -10.54 -18.86 -26.67
CA GLY A 649 -9.89 -17.54 -26.61
C GLY A 649 -10.10 -16.53 -27.75
N LYS A 650 -9.06 -16.26 -28.56
CA LYS A 650 -8.66 -17.17 -29.65
C LYS A 650 -9.82 -17.32 -30.69
N ASP A 651 -10.46 -16.18 -31.02
CA ASP A 651 -11.55 -16.01 -32.00
C ASP A 651 -11.31 -16.79 -33.30
N ASP A 652 -12.35 -17.42 -33.82
CA ASP A 652 -12.25 -18.32 -34.98
C ASP A 652 -12.66 -17.68 -36.31
N ILE A 653 -12.31 -18.30 -37.44
CA ILE A 653 -12.69 -17.81 -38.78
C ILE A 653 -13.70 -18.74 -39.47
N LEU A 654 -14.93 -18.25 -39.65
CA LEU A 654 -15.95 -18.94 -40.44
C LEU A 654 -15.92 -18.49 -41.91
N TRP A 655 -15.79 -19.47 -42.80
CA TRP A 655 -15.79 -19.32 -44.25
C TRP A 655 -17.07 -19.88 -44.88
N LYS A 656 -17.60 -19.20 -45.90
CA LYS A 656 -18.66 -19.70 -46.77
C LYS A 656 -18.16 -19.79 -48.21
N ASN A 657 -18.48 -20.88 -48.88
CA ASN A 657 -18.40 -20.95 -50.33
C ASN A 657 -19.71 -20.43 -50.95
N VAL A 658 -19.67 -19.28 -51.63
CA VAL A 658 -20.87 -18.60 -52.14
C VAL A 658 -21.49 -19.27 -53.38
N LEU A 659 -20.86 -20.31 -53.93
CA LEU A 659 -21.38 -21.08 -55.08
C LEU A 659 -21.99 -22.43 -54.67
N SER A 660 -21.41 -23.10 -53.67
CA SER A 660 -21.87 -24.42 -53.19
C SER A 660 -22.66 -24.36 -51.88
N GLY A 661 -22.61 -23.25 -51.15
CA GLY A 661 -23.27 -23.08 -49.85
C GLY A 661 -22.54 -23.71 -48.66
N VAL A 662 -21.38 -24.33 -48.88
CA VAL A 662 -20.59 -25.00 -47.84
C VAL A 662 -20.07 -23.98 -46.82
N LEU A 663 -20.22 -24.29 -45.53
CA LEU A 663 -19.55 -23.62 -44.41
C LEU A 663 -18.34 -24.41 -43.93
N TRP A 664 -17.26 -23.71 -43.62
CA TRP A 664 -16.01 -24.27 -43.14
C TRP A 664 -15.39 -23.37 -42.08
N GLN A 665 -15.00 -23.93 -40.94
CA GLN A 665 -14.38 -23.21 -39.83
C GLN A 665 -12.88 -23.49 -39.81
N TYR A 666 -12.09 -22.48 -39.49
CA TYR A 666 -10.70 -22.63 -39.06
C TYR A 666 -10.64 -22.33 -37.58
N GLN A 667 -10.22 -23.34 -36.81
CA GLN A 667 -9.90 -23.16 -35.40
C GLN A 667 -8.53 -22.50 -35.29
N MET A 668 -8.45 -21.37 -34.59
CA MET A 668 -7.28 -20.49 -34.60
C MET A 668 -6.34 -20.75 -33.42
N ASN A 669 -5.10 -20.27 -33.55
CA ASN A 669 -4.15 -20.12 -32.43
C ASN A 669 -3.11 -19.08 -32.86
N GLY A 670 -3.34 -17.84 -32.45
CA GLY A 670 -2.68 -16.65 -32.98
C GLY A 670 -2.75 -16.60 -34.51
N ALA A 671 -1.64 -16.22 -35.14
CA ALA A 671 -1.54 -16.16 -36.60
C ALA A 671 -1.50 -17.52 -37.33
N SER A 672 -2.01 -18.60 -36.73
CA SER A 672 -1.98 -19.96 -37.27
C SER A 672 -3.32 -20.68 -37.19
N ILE A 673 -3.54 -21.64 -38.08
CA ILE A 673 -4.71 -22.53 -38.06
C ILE A 673 -4.34 -23.75 -37.21
N HIS A 674 -4.97 -23.89 -36.03
CA HIS A 674 -4.85 -25.05 -35.16
C HIS A 674 -5.58 -26.27 -35.75
N THR A 675 -6.85 -26.10 -36.14
CA THR A 675 -7.63 -27.16 -36.82
C THR A 675 -8.51 -26.57 -37.94
N SER A 676 -9.09 -27.43 -38.79
CA SER A 676 -10.00 -26.95 -39.83
C SER A 676 -11.09 -27.96 -40.14
N HIS A 677 -12.36 -27.55 -40.08
CA HIS A 677 -13.51 -28.45 -40.12
C HIS A 677 -14.62 -27.97 -41.07
N HIS A 678 -15.27 -28.94 -41.72
CA HIS A 678 -16.55 -28.72 -42.41
C HIS A 678 -17.66 -28.60 -41.35
N VAL A 679 -18.46 -27.54 -41.41
CA VAL A 679 -19.59 -27.34 -40.48
C VAL A 679 -20.88 -27.89 -41.08
N THR A 680 -21.36 -27.29 -42.17
CA THR A 680 -22.61 -27.68 -42.84
C THR A 680 -22.65 -27.18 -44.30
N THR A 681 -23.75 -27.41 -45.02
CA THR A 681 -23.95 -26.91 -46.39
C THR A 681 -25.34 -26.28 -46.53
N ILE A 682 -25.38 -24.96 -46.66
CA ILE A 682 -26.58 -24.15 -46.85
C ILE A 682 -26.80 -23.96 -48.36
N SER A 683 -27.42 -24.95 -49.00
CA SER A 683 -27.60 -25.00 -50.46
C SER A 683 -28.61 -23.98 -51.03
N ASP A 684 -29.36 -23.29 -50.17
CA ASP A 684 -30.24 -22.19 -50.56
C ASP A 684 -29.56 -20.84 -50.31
N ASN A 685 -29.14 -20.20 -51.39
CA ASN A 685 -28.44 -18.92 -51.41
C ASN A 685 -29.31 -17.72 -50.98
N GLN A 686 -30.59 -17.91 -50.62
CA GLN A 686 -31.38 -16.88 -49.93
C GLN A 686 -31.07 -16.80 -48.43
N TRP A 687 -30.43 -17.81 -47.83
CA TRP A 687 -29.92 -17.71 -46.45
C TRP A 687 -28.57 -16.99 -46.41
N GLN A 688 -28.55 -15.85 -45.73
CA GLN A 688 -27.34 -15.11 -45.38
C GLN A 688 -27.04 -15.28 -43.90
N ILE A 689 -25.76 -15.42 -43.56
CA ILE A 689 -25.30 -15.26 -42.17
C ILE A 689 -25.28 -13.75 -41.89
N VAL A 690 -25.73 -13.36 -40.70
CA VAL A 690 -25.93 -11.95 -40.33
C VAL A 690 -25.26 -11.56 -39.01
N SER A 691 -24.89 -12.53 -38.17
CA SER A 691 -24.05 -12.31 -36.99
C SER A 691 -23.39 -13.61 -36.51
N SER A 692 -22.29 -13.46 -35.77
CA SER A 692 -21.63 -14.45 -34.90
C SER A 692 -21.31 -13.82 -33.55
N ARG A 693 -22.29 -13.91 -32.66
CA ARG A 693 -22.26 -13.58 -31.22
C ARG A 693 -22.78 -14.81 -30.48
N ASP A 694 -22.49 -14.95 -29.19
CA ASP A 694 -23.10 -15.99 -28.36
C ASP A 694 -24.60 -15.72 -28.22
N ILE A 695 -25.46 -16.70 -28.50
CA ILE A 695 -26.92 -16.52 -28.45
C ILE A 695 -27.53 -17.24 -27.24
N ASP A 696 -26.83 -18.09 -26.49
CA ASP A 696 -27.41 -18.70 -25.26
C ASP A 696 -26.51 -18.65 -24.02
N ALA A 697 -25.55 -17.71 -24.00
CA ALA A 697 -24.59 -17.45 -22.93
C ALA A 697 -23.80 -18.71 -22.52
N ASP A 698 -23.39 -19.49 -23.52
CA ASP A 698 -22.67 -20.78 -23.41
C ASP A 698 -21.13 -20.61 -23.47
N GLY A 699 -20.66 -19.37 -23.70
CA GLY A 699 -19.26 -18.96 -23.83
C GLY A 699 -18.74 -19.00 -25.27
N LYS A 700 -19.63 -19.10 -26.28
CA LYS A 700 -19.26 -19.43 -27.67
C LYS A 700 -20.08 -18.64 -28.68
N ALA A 701 -19.41 -18.14 -29.71
CA ALA A 701 -20.05 -17.49 -30.84
C ALA A 701 -20.91 -18.47 -31.65
N ASP A 702 -22.15 -18.09 -31.91
CA ASP A 702 -23.09 -18.86 -32.70
C ASP A 702 -23.19 -18.38 -34.16
N ILE A 703 -24.24 -18.82 -34.87
CA ILE A 703 -24.54 -18.35 -36.22
C ILE A 703 -26.01 -17.92 -36.31
N ILE A 704 -26.26 -16.62 -36.47
CA ILE A 704 -27.58 -16.10 -36.86
C ILE A 704 -27.67 -16.07 -38.38
N LEU A 705 -28.75 -16.65 -38.92
CA LEU A 705 -29.05 -16.67 -40.35
C LEU A 705 -30.39 -15.99 -40.64
N ARG A 706 -30.46 -15.22 -41.73
CA ARG A 706 -31.71 -14.63 -42.23
C ARG A 706 -31.98 -15.04 -43.68
N HIS A 707 -33.23 -15.45 -43.96
CA HIS A 707 -33.68 -15.80 -45.30
C HIS A 707 -34.25 -14.57 -46.05
N THR A 708 -33.56 -14.10 -47.09
CA THR A 708 -33.86 -12.84 -47.79
C THR A 708 -35.24 -12.78 -48.45
N ALA A 709 -35.83 -13.93 -48.81
CA ALA A 709 -37.10 -14.00 -49.52
C ALA A 709 -38.34 -14.24 -48.63
N THR A 710 -38.17 -14.59 -47.35
CA THR A 710 -39.30 -14.78 -46.40
C THR A 710 -39.17 -14.00 -45.11
N GLY A 711 -37.97 -13.46 -44.81
CA GLY A 711 -37.71 -12.70 -43.58
C GLY A 711 -37.58 -13.55 -42.30
N VAL A 712 -37.65 -14.88 -42.43
CA VAL A 712 -37.41 -15.83 -41.33
C VAL A 712 -35.97 -15.72 -40.83
N VAL A 713 -35.78 -15.84 -39.52
CA VAL A 713 -34.50 -15.83 -38.82
C VAL A 713 -34.31 -17.18 -38.13
N TRP A 714 -33.11 -17.73 -38.24
CA TRP A 714 -32.74 -19.05 -37.74
C TRP A 714 -31.43 -18.92 -36.96
N GLN A 715 -31.25 -19.70 -35.89
CA GLN A 715 -30.00 -19.80 -35.17
C GLN A 715 -29.44 -21.23 -35.29
N TYR A 716 -28.12 -21.34 -35.39
CA TYR A 716 -27.40 -22.55 -35.06
C TYR A 716 -26.65 -22.27 -33.76
N LEU A 717 -26.99 -23.01 -32.71
CA LEU A 717 -26.19 -23.01 -31.47
C LEU A 717 -25.00 -23.94 -31.69
N MET A 718 -23.80 -23.50 -31.34
CA MET A 718 -22.53 -24.08 -31.79
C MET A 718 -21.82 -24.86 -30.67
N ASP A 719 -20.85 -25.69 -31.07
CA ASP A 719 -19.89 -26.35 -30.18
C ASP A 719 -18.62 -26.66 -31.01
N GLY A 720 -17.76 -25.65 -31.14
CA GLY A 720 -16.71 -25.59 -32.16
C GLY A 720 -17.30 -25.67 -33.56
N HIS A 721 -16.96 -26.73 -34.29
CA HIS A 721 -17.46 -26.94 -35.66
C HIS A 721 -18.81 -27.66 -35.72
N LEU A 722 -19.36 -28.08 -34.57
CA LEU A 722 -20.61 -28.81 -34.48
C LEU A 722 -21.79 -27.84 -34.28
N ILE A 723 -22.96 -28.22 -34.80
CA ILE A 723 -24.22 -27.53 -34.53
C ILE A 723 -24.96 -28.32 -33.44
N ARG A 724 -24.99 -27.78 -32.22
CA ARG A 724 -25.62 -28.35 -31.03
C ARG A 724 -27.15 -28.27 -31.12
N GLU A 725 -27.69 -27.11 -31.50
CA GLU A 725 -29.12 -26.93 -31.80
C GLU A 725 -29.33 -26.17 -33.13
N SER A 726 -30.45 -26.42 -33.80
CA SER A 726 -30.86 -25.67 -34.99
C SER A 726 -32.35 -25.35 -34.93
N LYS A 727 -32.70 -24.10 -34.63
CA LYS A 727 -34.09 -23.66 -34.40
C LYS A 727 -34.42 -22.33 -35.08
N GLN A 728 -35.70 -22.09 -35.33
CA GLN A 728 -36.18 -20.80 -35.81
C GLN A 728 -36.28 -19.83 -34.64
N LEU A 729 -35.50 -18.75 -34.67
CA LEU A 729 -35.48 -17.71 -33.64
C LEU A 729 -36.71 -16.79 -33.75
N MET A 730 -36.97 -16.25 -34.95
CA MET A 730 -38.11 -15.37 -35.21
C MET A 730 -38.49 -15.30 -36.70
N SER A 731 -39.40 -14.40 -37.06
CA SER A 731 -39.64 -13.99 -38.44
C SER A 731 -40.09 -12.53 -38.48
N ALA A 732 -39.51 -11.74 -39.39
CA ALA A 732 -39.83 -10.32 -39.55
C ALA A 732 -40.09 -10.01 -41.03
N GLY A 733 -41.04 -9.11 -41.31
CA GLY A 733 -41.42 -8.74 -42.69
C GLY A 733 -40.27 -8.20 -43.54
N SER A 734 -40.47 -8.11 -44.86
CA SER A 734 -39.45 -7.59 -45.77
C SER A 734 -39.18 -6.09 -45.60
N GLU A 735 -40.07 -5.37 -44.91
CA GLU A 735 -39.88 -4.00 -44.41
C GLU A 735 -38.99 -3.90 -43.16
N TRP A 736 -38.55 -5.03 -42.60
CA TRP A 736 -37.62 -5.07 -41.48
C TRP A 736 -36.24 -5.56 -41.93
N GLN A 737 -35.21 -4.88 -41.43
CA GLN A 737 -33.82 -5.25 -41.59
C GLN A 737 -33.20 -5.41 -40.20
N LEU A 738 -32.60 -6.57 -39.93
CA LEU A 738 -31.66 -6.70 -38.82
C LEU A 738 -30.44 -5.87 -39.21
N VAL A 739 -30.12 -4.84 -38.41
CA VAL A 739 -29.05 -3.89 -38.74
C VAL A 739 -27.76 -4.30 -38.04
N ILE A 740 -27.87 -4.72 -36.78
CA ILE A 740 -26.75 -5.15 -35.96
C ILE A 740 -27.24 -6.05 -34.81
N VAL A 741 -26.28 -6.72 -34.17
CA VAL A 741 -26.45 -7.68 -33.08
C VAL A 741 -25.31 -7.46 -32.08
N GLY A 742 -25.63 -7.49 -30.81
CA GLY A 742 -24.75 -7.29 -29.67
C GLY A 742 -25.52 -7.61 -28.38
N ASP A 743 -24.82 -7.79 -27.28
CA ASP A 743 -25.42 -7.79 -25.94
C ASP A 743 -25.85 -6.35 -25.64
N PHE A 744 -27.14 -6.05 -25.50
CA PHE A 744 -27.61 -4.67 -25.32
C PHE A 744 -28.19 -4.40 -23.93
N ASP A 745 -28.12 -5.35 -22.98
CA ASP A 745 -28.49 -5.13 -21.57
C ASP A 745 -27.62 -5.84 -20.50
N GLY A 746 -26.48 -6.40 -20.91
CA GLY A 746 -25.38 -6.85 -20.04
C GLY A 746 -25.53 -8.28 -19.52
N ASP A 747 -26.44 -9.09 -20.08
CA ASP A 747 -26.75 -10.44 -19.60
C ASP A 747 -25.90 -11.57 -20.23
N LYS A 748 -25.04 -11.21 -21.19
CA LYS A 748 -24.13 -12.07 -21.97
C LYS A 748 -24.80 -12.91 -23.09
N ASP A 749 -26.09 -12.71 -23.39
CA ASP A 749 -26.83 -13.17 -24.60
C ASP A 749 -26.68 -12.10 -25.74
N ALA A 750 -27.17 -12.38 -26.96
CA ALA A 750 -27.01 -11.51 -28.14
C ALA A 750 -28.32 -11.02 -28.76
N ASP A 751 -28.64 -9.79 -28.39
CA ASP A 751 -29.83 -9.06 -28.79
C ASP A 751 -29.87 -8.58 -30.24
N LEU A 752 -31.09 -8.29 -30.70
CA LEU A 752 -31.36 -7.99 -32.10
C LEU A 752 -31.87 -6.56 -32.31
N LEU A 753 -31.06 -5.72 -32.96
CA LEU A 753 -31.48 -4.38 -33.38
C LEU A 753 -32.05 -4.38 -34.80
N TRP A 754 -33.36 -4.22 -34.88
CA TRP A 754 -34.14 -4.20 -36.12
C TRP A 754 -34.54 -2.79 -36.55
N ARG A 755 -34.37 -2.44 -37.83
CA ARG A 755 -34.89 -1.18 -38.40
C ARG A 755 -35.99 -1.43 -39.41
N ASN A 756 -37.02 -0.58 -39.35
CA ASN A 756 -38.05 -0.51 -40.37
C ASN A 756 -37.58 0.32 -41.58
N THR A 757 -37.57 -0.25 -42.78
CA THR A 757 -37.12 0.44 -44.00
C THR A 757 -38.14 1.45 -44.54
N ASN A 758 -39.40 1.43 -44.08
CA ASN A 758 -40.47 2.30 -44.58
C ASN A 758 -40.67 3.56 -43.74
N ASP A 759 -40.51 3.45 -42.40
CA ASP A 759 -40.68 4.58 -41.47
C ASP A 759 -39.45 4.90 -40.62
N GLY A 760 -38.40 4.07 -40.68
CA GLY A 760 -37.11 4.35 -40.05
C GLY A 760 -37.02 4.06 -38.55
N ARG A 761 -38.06 3.51 -37.92
CA ARG A 761 -38.02 3.12 -36.49
C ARG A 761 -37.05 1.97 -36.26
N ASN A 762 -36.29 2.08 -35.18
CA ASN A 762 -35.39 1.04 -34.67
C ASN A 762 -36.05 0.38 -33.45
N TYR A 763 -36.25 -0.92 -33.51
CA TYR A 763 -36.70 -1.77 -32.41
C TYR A 763 -35.51 -2.59 -31.89
N LEU A 764 -35.26 -2.48 -30.59
CA LEU A 764 -34.48 -3.45 -29.83
C LEU A 764 -35.39 -4.62 -29.45
N TYR A 765 -34.87 -5.84 -29.56
CA TYR A 765 -35.48 -7.08 -29.08
C TYR A 765 -34.43 -7.77 -28.21
N LEU A 766 -34.73 -7.84 -26.91
CA LEU A 766 -33.91 -8.59 -25.97
C LEU A 766 -34.13 -10.11 -26.17
N LEU A 767 -33.13 -10.93 -25.88
CA LEU A 767 -33.22 -12.38 -25.82
C LEU A 767 -33.40 -12.88 -24.35
N ASP A 768 -33.00 -14.12 -24.06
CA ASP A 768 -33.32 -14.90 -22.84
C ASP A 768 -32.83 -16.36 -23.12
N ALA A 769 -31.55 -16.66 -22.95
CA ALA A 769 -30.92 -17.93 -23.34
C ALA A 769 -31.31 -18.41 -24.76
N GLY A 770 -31.20 -17.50 -25.73
CA GLY A 770 -31.43 -17.79 -27.14
C GLY A 770 -32.88 -17.88 -27.56
N VAL A 771 -33.76 -17.19 -26.83
CA VAL A 771 -35.20 -17.07 -27.10
C VAL A 771 -35.60 -15.59 -27.05
N VAL A 772 -36.20 -15.07 -28.13
CA VAL A 772 -36.63 -13.66 -28.18
C VAL A 772 -37.65 -13.33 -27.08
N ASN A 773 -37.36 -12.35 -26.23
CA ASN A 773 -38.31 -11.82 -25.27
C ASN A 773 -39.33 -10.86 -25.95
N TRP A 774 -40.51 -11.40 -26.23
CA TRP A 774 -41.57 -10.70 -26.96
C TRP A 774 -42.26 -9.56 -26.20
N ASP A 775 -42.11 -9.52 -24.87
CA ASP A 775 -42.70 -8.52 -23.99
C ASP A 775 -41.74 -7.36 -23.69
N MET A 776 -40.42 -7.58 -23.71
CA MET A 776 -39.41 -6.53 -23.48
C MET A 776 -39.05 -5.68 -24.73
N ARG A 777 -39.28 -6.19 -25.94
CA ARG A 777 -38.96 -5.47 -27.20
C ARG A 777 -39.52 -4.04 -27.26
N ARG A 778 -38.70 -3.07 -27.70
CA ARG A 778 -38.99 -1.63 -27.58
C ARG A 778 -38.49 -0.81 -28.76
N VAL A 779 -39.23 0.25 -29.13
CA VAL A 779 -38.68 1.30 -30.01
C VAL A 779 -37.71 2.14 -29.21
N ILE A 780 -36.41 2.03 -29.48
CA ILE A 780 -35.41 2.91 -28.87
C ILE A 780 -35.30 4.23 -29.64
N SER A 781 -35.35 4.21 -30.98
CA SER A 781 -35.09 5.40 -31.80
C SER A 781 -35.78 5.37 -33.18
N GLN A 782 -35.69 6.46 -33.94
CA GLN A 782 -36.22 6.55 -35.30
C GLN A 782 -35.40 7.51 -36.17
N PHE A 783 -34.79 6.99 -37.24
CA PHE A 783 -34.13 7.79 -38.26
C PHE A 783 -34.99 7.86 -39.53
N SER A 784 -35.61 9.02 -39.79
CA SER A 784 -36.39 9.26 -41.01
C SER A 784 -35.52 9.43 -42.27
N GLU A 785 -34.24 9.75 -42.09
CA GLU A 785 -33.21 9.76 -43.14
C GLU A 785 -32.74 8.31 -43.42
N ALA A 786 -32.90 7.83 -44.65
CA ALA A 786 -32.57 6.45 -45.01
C ALA A 786 -31.06 6.15 -44.93
N ASP A 787 -30.21 7.16 -45.13
CA ASP A 787 -28.75 7.01 -45.24
C ASP A 787 -28.04 6.77 -43.89
N TRP A 788 -28.77 6.80 -42.75
CA TRP A 788 -28.25 6.29 -41.48
C TRP A 788 -28.11 4.76 -41.51
N GLN A 789 -27.04 4.22 -40.95
CA GLN A 789 -26.86 2.78 -40.71
C GLN A 789 -26.12 2.57 -39.39
N ALA A 790 -26.47 1.51 -38.64
CA ALA A 790 -25.60 1.04 -37.56
C ALA A 790 -24.38 0.36 -38.21
N VAL A 791 -23.18 0.75 -37.80
CA VAL A 791 -21.92 0.31 -38.41
C VAL A 791 -21.06 -0.54 -37.49
N MET A 792 -21.30 -0.49 -36.17
CA MET A 792 -20.55 -1.22 -35.15
C MET A 792 -21.39 -1.29 -33.86
N ALA A 793 -21.22 -2.37 -33.11
CA ALA A 793 -21.74 -2.61 -31.77
C ALA A 793 -20.61 -3.25 -30.96
N GLY A 794 -20.38 -2.77 -29.75
CA GLY A 794 -19.21 -3.02 -28.90
C GLY A 794 -19.35 -2.13 -27.67
N ASP A 795 -19.05 -2.58 -26.45
CA ASP A 795 -19.07 -1.70 -25.27
C ASP A 795 -17.90 -0.70 -25.37
N PHE A 796 -18.14 0.61 -25.55
CA PHE A 796 -17.08 1.63 -25.53
C PHE A 796 -16.95 2.31 -24.15
N ASP A 797 -18.00 2.26 -23.33
CA ASP A 797 -18.22 3.05 -22.11
C ASP A 797 -17.79 2.30 -20.82
N GLY A 798 -17.61 0.98 -20.92
CA GLY A 798 -17.12 0.06 -19.89
C GLY A 798 -18.16 -0.25 -18.84
N ASP A 799 -19.42 -0.44 -19.23
CA ASP A 799 -20.54 -0.88 -18.39
C ASP A 799 -21.13 -2.25 -18.80
N SER A 800 -20.52 -2.92 -19.78
CA SER A 800 -20.87 -4.22 -20.38
C SER A 800 -21.97 -4.21 -21.45
N ASP A 801 -22.69 -3.11 -21.69
CA ASP A 801 -23.64 -3.04 -22.82
C ASP A 801 -22.91 -2.70 -24.15
N ASP A 802 -23.21 -3.39 -25.26
CA ASP A 802 -22.65 -3.06 -26.59
C ASP A 802 -23.22 -1.73 -27.15
N ASP A 803 -22.54 -0.61 -26.99
CA ASP A 803 -22.98 0.66 -27.60
C ASP A 803 -23.10 0.61 -29.13
N ILE A 804 -24.13 1.27 -29.67
CA ILE A 804 -24.40 1.26 -31.11
C ILE A 804 -23.80 2.49 -31.80
N VAL A 805 -22.80 2.29 -32.67
CA VAL A 805 -22.27 3.34 -33.55
C VAL A 805 -23.12 3.46 -34.82
N TRP A 806 -23.66 4.64 -35.06
CA TRP A 806 -24.45 5.02 -36.24
C TRP A 806 -23.69 5.97 -37.16
N ARG A 807 -23.68 5.69 -38.47
CA ARG A 807 -23.06 6.53 -39.51
C ARG A 807 -24.08 6.97 -40.55
N HIS A 808 -24.02 8.22 -40.98
CA HIS A 808 -24.86 8.76 -42.05
C HIS A 808 -24.08 8.86 -43.36
N PHE A 809 -24.46 8.01 -44.32
CA PHE A 809 -23.76 7.84 -45.59
C PHE A 809 -24.01 8.98 -46.61
N GLY A 810 -24.86 9.96 -46.28
CA GLY A 810 -25.09 11.15 -47.10
C GLY A 810 -24.17 12.35 -46.79
N ASP A 811 -23.59 12.42 -45.59
CA ASP A 811 -22.77 13.58 -45.15
C ASP A 811 -21.66 13.27 -44.13
N GLY A 812 -21.51 12.01 -43.68
CA GLY A 812 -20.42 11.59 -42.80
C GLY A 812 -20.62 11.92 -41.32
N ARG A 813 -21.80 12.42 -40.90
CA ARG A 813 -22.17 12.50 -39.48
C ARG A 813 -22.13 11.11 -38.84
N ASN A 814 -21.62 11.04 -37.61
CA ASN A 814 -21.59 9.81 -36.81
C ASN A 814 -22.19 10.09 -35.41
N TYR A 815 -22.96 9.14 -34.88
CA TYR A 815 -23.46 9.14 -33.50
C TYR A 815 -23.07 7.82 -32.82
N MET A 816 -22.99 7.86 -31.50
CA MET A 816 -22.88 6.71 -30.64
C MET A 816 -24.09 6.71 -29.71
N TYR A 817 -24.77 5.59 -29.60
CA TYR A 817 -25.81 5.36 -28.61
C TYR A 817 -25.17 4.55 -27.50
N LEU A 818 -24.73 5.25 -26.45
CA LEU A 818 -24.28 4.59 -25.23
C LEU A 818 -25.50 3.87 -24.65
N MET A 819 -25.45 2.59 -24.32
CA MET A 819 -26.67 1.84 -23.96
C MET A 819 -27.06 2.07 -22.47
N ASP A 820 -27.82 1.15 -21.87
CA ASP A 820 -28.54 1.16 -20.56
C ASP A 820 -29.77 0.23 -20.72
N GLY A 821 -29.54 -0.99 -21.19
CA GLY A 821 -30.57 -1.95 -21.59
C GLY A 821 -31.56 -1.43 -22.64
N LEU A 822 -32.83 -1.35 -22.24
CA LEU A 822 -33.89 -0.73 -23.04
C LEU A 822 -33.82 0.82 -23.12
N GLY A 823 -32.77 1.42 -22.54
CA GLY A 823 -32.40 2.82 -22.57
C GLY A 823 -31.51 3.19 -23.77
N PHE A 824 -30.85 4.36 -23.65
CA PHE A 824 -29.58 4.76 -24.29
C PHE A 824 -29.33 6.27 -24.09
N THR A 825 -28.07 6.69 -23.99
CA THR A 825 -27.62 8.09 -24.06
C THR A 825 -26.96 8.39 -25.41
N GLY A 826 -27.72 8.98 -26.33
CA GLY A 826 -27.21 9.39 -27.65
C GLY A 826 -26.20 10.55 -27.61
N LYS A 827 -25.00 10.34 -28.17
CA LYS A 827 -23.91 11.32 -28.30
C LYS A 827 -23.50 11.47 -29.78
N ALA A 828 -23.11 12.66 -30.19
CA ALA A 828 -22.47 12.86 -31.50
C ALA A 828 -20.95 12.65 -31.37
N ILE A 829 -20.37 11.80 -32.21
CA ILE A 829 -18.91 11.64 -32.31
C ILE A 829 -18.40 12.44 -33.52
N ASN A 830 -17.11 12.31 -33.88
CA ASN A 830 -16.53 13.14 -34.93
C ASN A 830 -17.17 12.92 -36.31
N ILE A 831 -17.33 13.99 -37.09
CA ILE A 831 -17.80 13.92 -38.47
C ILE A 831 -16.65 13.48 -39.37
N VAL A 832 -16.88 12.46 -40.19
CA VAL A 832 -15.92 11.96 -41.20
C VAL A 832 -16.56 12.16 -42.58
N GLU A 833 -16.44 13.40 -43.09
CA GLU A 833 -17.04 13.88 -44.35
C GLU A 833 -16.57 13.11 -45.59
N ASP A 834 -15.38 12.50 -45.53
CA ASP A 834 -14.90 11.59 -46.57
C ASP A 834 -15.63 10.23 -46.45
N LEU A 835 -16.70 10.11 -47.24
CA LEU A 835 -17.56 8.92 -47.31
C LEU A 835 -16.85 7.65 -47.81
N SER A 836 -15.58 7.75 -48.27
CA SER A 836 -14.78 6.56 -48.61
C SER A 836 -14.23 5.82 -47.40
N TRP A 837 -14.33 6.39 -46.19
CA TRP A 837 -13.95 5.71 -44.96
C TRP A 837 -15.12 4.93 -44.38
N GLN A 838 -14.90 3.64 -44.17
CA GLN A 838 -15.80 2.73 -43.47
C GLN A 838 -15.22 2.33 -42.11
N VAL A 839 -16.09 2.08 -41.14
CA VAL A 839 -15.73 1.37 -39.90
C VAL A 839 -15.54 -0.11 -40.23
N VAL A 840 -14.51 -0.73 -39.66
CA VAL A 840 -14.26 -2.16 -39.83
C VAL A 840 -14.93 -2.95 -38.70
N ARG A 841 -15.44 -4.13 -39.08
CA ARG A 841 -15.97 -5.22 -38.25
C ARG A 841 -15.17 -6.48 -38.60
#